data_AF-A0A147JXR4-F1
#
_entry.id   AF-A0A147JXR4-F1
#
_cell.length_a   1.000
_cell.length_b   1.000
_cell.length_c   1.000
_cell.angle_alpha   90.00
_cell.angle_beta   90.00
_cell.angle_gamma   90.00
#
_symmetry.space_group_name_H-M   'P 1'
#
loop_
_entity.id
_entity.type
_entity.pdbx_description
1 polymer ?
#
loop_
_entity_poly.entity_id
_entity_poly.type
_entity_poly.pdbx_seq_one_letter_code
_entity_poly.pdbx_strand_id
1 'polypeptide(L)'
;MPARRGPVILGKFGIGWCMSCNLPLLGKTCDRCGSSASAVALTPPGDARPAFQGDLELLRATVARQFGPQAAEELFPQDKLVVLNRVPALDRADEVILDGSVIGLFRFDPRRLMLEFLLKLEGARRIALAGGKNWVRVDEGAVEPIIDGSSVLAPGITDVDPAIEADEEVHVLDPRGQVMAVGRSRMNARQIVAERHGMAVKVRKSGRPIEAQILPGGQTWDKAVDANRLTLHSYEARAKRFIEKVLQGHQDKPRAVAFSGGKDSLATLLLVRDVVEDLEVLFVDTGLEFSETIDHTKRILEELGLRLVIESAGDAFWQGFEHFGPPGRDYRWCCKTCKLGPTAKLIRERFPGGCITFLGQRKYESDQRHRQARVWENPWVPGQIGASPIKDWTAMHVWLFILSRGVEFNPLYKKGLERIGCWLCPASKLWEFNFVEQQHPELWRRWQGALRRWANEEGYPEAWLEHGFWRWQELPEGQLKLAEELDLKLEPVPRHVETMSYKIAAGFSPCEDGRTSIEGSFNCSLDNLGRVANMLTTLGEVKLSQKLGVAKVDMHSVDASVYRTGRFRVIARDEKSATHNVDQLVKAVTRAERCVGCGVCVSRCSEGAISLVDGRARIDETCTGCGTCYEYCPALFFR
;
A
#
# COMPACT_ATOMS: atom_id res chain seq x y z
N MET A 1 -13.65 -21.68 14.30
CA MET A 1 -12.40 -20.97 14.63
C MET A 1 -11.49 -21.03 13.40
N PRO A 2 -11.24 -19.91 12.69
CA PRO A 2 -10.27 -19.93 11.61
C PRO A 2 -8.88 -20.19 12.21
N ALA A 3 -8.15 -21.14 11.62
CA ALA A 3 -6.80 -21.49 12.05
C ALA A 3 -5.95 -20.23 12.19
N ARG A 4 -5.34 -20.01 13.36
CA ARG A 4 -4.33 -18.96 13.55
C ARG A 4 -3.27 -19.16 12.47
N ARG A 5 -3.32 -18.38 11.39
CA ARG A 5 -2.26 -18.35 10.39
C ARG A 5 -0.98 -18.00 11.14
N GLY A 6 0.01 -18.90 11.09
CA GLY A 6 1.32 -18.66 11.67
C GLY A 6 1.94 -17.37 11.14
N PRO A 7 3.05 -16.90 11.75
CA PRO A 7 3.70 -15.66 11.33
C PRO A 7 4.04 -15.71 9.83
N VAL A 8 3.76 -14.62 9.11
CA VAL A 8 4.05 -14.52 7.68
C VAL A 8 5.55 -14.35 7.49
N ILE A 9 6.23 -15.42 7.08
CA ILE A 9 7.67 -15.43 6.77
C ILE A 9 7.84 -15.37 5.25
N LEU A 10 8.27 -14.21 4.75
CA LEU A 10 8.43 -13.95 3.30
C LEU A 10 9.83 -14.31 2.76
N GLY A 11 10.73 -14.76 3.64
CA GLY A 11 12.10 -15.15 3.32
C GLY A 11 12.98 -15.22 4.55
N LYS A 12 14.31 -15.31 4.36
CA LYS A 12 15.27 -15.13 5.45
C LYS A 12 15.03 -13.74 6.06
N PHE A 13 14.73 -13.70 7.35
CA PHE A 13 14.42 -12.47 8.07
C PHE A 13 15.35 -12.33 9.26
N GLY A 14 15.48 -11.10 9.77
CA GLY A 14 16.39 -10.77 10.86
C GLY A 14 17.55 -9.89 10.40
N ILE A 15 18.15 -9.20 11.38
CA ILE A 15 19.39 -8.47 11.26
C ILE A 15 20.32 -8.90 12.37
N GLY A 16 21.63 -8.83 12.11
CA GLY A 16 22.64 -8.89 13.13
C GLY A 16 22.93 -7.51 13.71
N TRP A 17 23.65 -7.49 14.83
CA TRP A 17 24.19 -6.28 15.42
C TRP A 17 25.64 -6.51 15.85
N CYS A 18 26.53 -5.61 15.47
CA CYS A 18 27.90 -5.60 15.96
C CYS A 18 27.92 -4.91 17.33
N MET A 19 28.12 -5.66 18.41
CA MET A 19 28.15 -5.09 19.76
C MET A 19 29.35 -4.16 20.00
N SER A 20 30.47 -4.40 19.31
CA SER A 20 31.69 -3.60 19.44
C SER A 20 31.61 -2.27 18.70
N CYS A 21 31.09 -2.27 17.46
CA CYS A 21 30.94 -1.03 16.68
C CYS A 21 29.58 -0.34 16.90
N ASN A 22 28.64 -1.03 17.53
CA ASN A 22 27.23 -0.65 17.67
C ASN A 22 26.50 -0.43 16.32
N LEU A 23 26.71 -1.33 15.35
CA LEU A 23 26.18 -1.16 13.97
C LEU A 23 25.29 -2.33 13.54
N PRO A 24 24.24 -2.08 12.74
CA PRO A 24 23.43 -3.15 12.16
C PRO A 24 24.25 -3.94 11.12
N LEU A 25 24.05 -5.26 11.08
CA LEU A 25 24.73 -6.18 10.17
C LEU A 25 23.74 -7.01 9.35
N LEU A 26 24.01 -7.12 8.04
CA LEU A 26 23.38 -8.03 7.09
C LEU A 26 24.06 -9.41 7.10
N GLY A 27 25.38 -9.41 7.34
CA GLY A 27 26.24 -10.59 7.39
C GLY A 27 26.40 -11.17 8.80
N LYS A 28 27.24 -12.21 8.92
CA LYS A 28 27.57 -12.85 10.21
C LYS A 28 28.72 -12.16 10.96
N THR A 29 29.47 -11.30 10.29
CA THR A 29 30.70 -10.67 10.79
C THR A 29 30.70 -9.20 10.40
N CYS A 30 31.22 -8.34 11.26
CA CYS A 30 31.42 -6.92 10.99
C CYS A 30 32.70 -6.72 10.17
N ASP A 31 32.59 -6.18 8.96
CA ASP A 31 33.73 -5.96 8.06
C ASP A 31 34.69 -4.87 8.58
N ARG A 32 34.28 -4.07 9.59
CA ARG A 32 35.13 -3.03 10.20
C ARG A 32 36.02 -3.51 11.34
N CYS A 33 35.52 -4.41 12.19
CA CYS A 33 36.22 -4.83 13.41
C CYS A 33 36.41 -6.34 13.55
N GLY A 34 35.85 -7.14 12.64
CA GLY A 34 35.96 -8.61 12.68
C GLY A 34 35.06 -9.30 13.70
N SER A 35 34.35 -8.57 14.57
CA SER A 35 33.44 -9.17 15.56
C SER A 35 32.26 -9.87 14.91
N SER A 36 31.77 -10.95 15.54
CA SER A 36 30.57 -11.67 15.12
C SER A 36 29.30 -10.83 15.36
N ALA A 37 28.29 -11.11 14.55
CA ALA A 37 26.98 -10.49 14.66
C ALA A 37 26.15 -11.15 15.78
N SER A 38 25.65 -10.34 16.72
CA SER A 38 24.61 -10.76 17.66
C SER A 38 23.25 -10.70 16.96
N ALA A 39 22.45 -11.75 17.07
CA ALA A 39 21.12 -11.79 16.44
C ALA A 39 20.15 -10.85 17.17
N VAL A 40 19.42 -10.03 16.41
CA VAL A 40 18.31 -9.23 16.95
C VAL A 40 17.00 -9.99 16.74
N ALA A 41 16.27 -10.24 17.82
CA ALA A 41 14.99 -10.95 17.78
C ALA A 41 13.88 -10.06 17.20
N LEU A 42 13.71 -10.10 15.88
CA LEU A 42 12.71 -9.33 15.16
C LEU A 42 11.41 -10.12 14.94
N THR A 43 10.29 -9.42 15.01
CA THR A 43 9.01 -9.97 14.56
C THR A 43 8.95 -9.99 13.01
N PRO A 44 8.51 -11.09 12.37
CA PRO A 44 8.32 -11.16 10.92
C PRO A 44 7.37 -10.07 10.40
N PRO A 45 7.58 -9.53 9.18
CA PRO A 45 8.43 -10.08 8.11
C PRO A 45 9.94 -9.78 8.25
N GLY A 46 10.37 -9.00 9.25
CA GLY A 46 11.78 -8.70 9.50
C GLY A 46 12.43 -7.85 8.41
N ASP A 47 11.65 -6.98 7.74
CA ASP A 47 12.10 -6.10 6.65
C ASP A 47 12.63 -4.77 7.21
N ALA A 48 13.63 -4.87 8.08
CA ALA A 48 14.15 -3.74 8.84
C ALA A 48 14.78 -2.66 7.94
N ARG A 49 14.69 -1.39 8.36
CA ARG A 49 15.20 -0.22 7.64
C ARG A 49 15.81 0.83 8.59
N PRO A 50 16.66 1.74 8.09
CA PRO A 50 17.01 2.96 8.81
C PRO A 50 15.78 3.74 9.30
N ALA A 51 15.86 4.28 10.51
CA ALA A 51 15.05 5.43 10.91
C ALA A 51 15.73 6.69 10.33
N PHE A 52 14.99 7.49 9.55
CA PHE A 52 15.49 8.77 9.08
C PHE A 52 15.04 9.90 10.02
N GLN A 53 15.48 11.12 9.71
CA GLN A 53 15.22 12.31 10.53
C GLN A 53 13.73 12.44 10.92
N GLY A 54 12.81 12.38 9.95
CA GLY A 54 11.37 12.48 10.24
C GLY A 54 10.83 11.33 11.09
N ASP A 55 11.38 10.10 10.97
CA ASP A 55 11.01 9.03 11.89
C ASP A 55 11.48 9.34 13.33
N LEU A 56 12.71 9.85 13.49
CA LEU A 56 13.27 10.22 14.78
C LEU A 56 12.52 11.39 15.42
N GLU A 57 12.11 12.38 14.63
CA GLU A 57 11.29 13.50 15.08
C GLU A 57 9.94 13.00 15.62
N LEU A 58 9.26 12.13 14.87
CA LEU A 58 7.99 11.52 15.30
C LEU A 58 8.16 10.66 16.56
N LEU A 59 9.24 9.86 16.64
CA LEU A 59 9.56 9.04 17.80
C LEU A 59 9.82 9.90 19.05
N ARG A 60 10.68 10.91 18.93
CA ARG A 60 11.00 11.84 20.02
C ARG A 60 9.76 12.60 20.47
N ALA A 61 8.96 13.13 19.55
CA ALA A 61 7.70 13.81 19.90
C ALA A 61 6.72 12.87 20.63
N THR A 62 6.60 11.63 20.17
CA THR A 62 5.72 10.63 20.79
C THR A 62 6.18 10.25 22.19
N VAL A 63 7.47 9.95 22.36
CA VAL A 63 8.06 9.61 23.67
C VAL A 63 8.05 10.81 24.60
N ALA A 64 8.32 12.03 24.11
CA ALA A 64 8.28 13.24 24.91
C ALA A 64 6.90 13.50 25.49
N ARG A 65 5.85 13.27 24.68
CA ARG A 65 4.46 13.39 25.13
C ARG A 65 4.09 12.35 26.20
N GLN A 66 4.55 11.10 26.06
CA GLN A 66 4.16 10.01 26.98
C GLN A 66 5.03 9.93 28.24
N PHE A 67 6.33 10.19 28.13
CA PHE A 67 7.31 9.91 29.18
C PHE A 67 8.14 11.14 29.57
N GLY A 68 7.94 12.28 28.90
CA GLY A 68 8.64 13.54 29.16
C GLY A 68 9.81 13.81 28.19
N PRO A 69 10.15 15.09 27.97
CA PRO A 69 11.13 15.50 26.95
C PRO A 69 12.54 14.97 27.22
N GLN A 70 12.99 14.99 28.47
CA GLN A 70 14.30 14.44 28.86
C GLN A 70 14.42 12.96 28.48
N ALA A 71 13.40 12.17 28.81
CA ALA A 71 13.39 10.75 28.48
C ALA A 71 13.42 10.49 26.96
N ALA A 72 12.83 11.38 26.15
CA ALA A 72 12.90 11.28 24.70
C ALA A 72 14.30 11.58 24.13
N GLU A 73 14.98 12.59 24.68
CA GLU A 73 16.35 12.96 24.29
C GLU A 73 17.35 11.86 24.66
N GLU A 74 17.24 11.32 25.87
CA GLU A 74 18.12 10.25 26.36
C GLU A 74 17.86 8.91 25.66
N LEU A 75 16.60 8.60 25.30
CA LEU A 75 16.27 7.38 24.58
C LEU A 75 16.75 7.41 23.12
N PHE A 76 16.73 8.58 22.48
CA PHE A 76 17.10 8.76 21.07
C PHE A 76 18.19 9.82 20.88
N PRO A 77 19.43 9.57 21.35
CA PRO A 77 20.54 10.50 21.19
C PRO A 77 20.91 10.65 19.71
N GLN A 78 21.51 11.80 19.36
CA GLN A 78 21.80 12.14 17.95
C GLN A 78 22.96 11.34 17.34
N ASP A 79 23.82 10.75 18.16
CA ASP A 79 25.04 10.06 17.74
C ASP A 79 24.89 8.53 17.64
N LYS A 80 23.65 8.03 17.67
CA LYS A 80 23.33 6.60 17.54
C LYS A 80 22.42 6.31 16.36
N LEU A 81 22.56 5.11 15.79
CA LEU A 81 21.67 4.62 14.73
C LEU A 81 20.44 3.92 15.32
N VAL A 82 19.27 4.33 14.85
CA VAL A 82 18.00 3.65 15.12
C VAL A 82 17.56 2.88 13.88
N VAL A 83 17.11 1.65 14.09
CA VAL A 83 16.56 0.80 13.04
C VAL A 83 15.09 0.53 13.35
N LEU A 84 14.24 0.56 12.32
CA LEU A 84 12.82 0.25 12.42
C LEU A 84 12.53 -1.07 11.72
N ASN A 85 11.80 -1.95 12.40
CA ASN A 85 11.29 -3.19 11.82
C ASN A 85 9.77 -3.19 11.82
N ARG A 86 9.17 -3.13 10.63
CA ARG A 86 7.73 -3.17 10.48
C ARG A 86 7.16 -4.51 10.96
N VAL A 87 6.07 -4.44 11.72
CA VAL A 87 5.32 -5.61 12.20
C VAL A 87 3.87 -5.61 11.72
N PRO A 88 3.19 -6.77 11.69
CA PRO A 88 1.77 -6.85 11.36
C PRO A 88 0.91 -6.09 12.38
N ALA A 89 0.11 -5.15 11.90
CA ALA A 89 -0.87 -4.38 12.67
C ALA A 89 -1.97 -3.82 11.76
N LEU A 90 -3.05 -3.29 12.36
CA LEU A 90 -4.13 -2.60 11.62
C LEU A 90 -3.59 -1.43 10.80
N ASP A 91 -2.67 -0.65 11.39
CA ASP A 91 -2.03 0.48 10.73
C ASP A 91 -0.49 0.46 10.88
N ARG A 92 0.18 1.60 11.14
CA ARG A 92 1.62 1.62 11.42
C ARG A 92 1.94 0.89 12.71
N ALA A 93 2.96 0.05 12.67
CA ALA A 93 3.59 -0.55 13.83
C ALA A 93 5.01 -0.97 13.46
N ASP A 94 5.99 -0.39 14.14
CA ASP A 94 7.41 -0.65 13.96
C ASP A 94 8.05 -1.00 15.29
N GLU A 95 8.72 -2.15 15.36
CA GLU A 95 9.72 -2.38 16.41
C GLU A 95 10.86 -1.39 16.23
N VAL A 96 11.26 -0.76 17.34
CA VAL A 96 12.36 0.21 17.36
C VAL A 96 13.56 -0.47 17.96
N ILE A 97 14.65 -0.53 17.19
CA ILE A 97 15.89 -1.20 17.54
C ILE A 97 16.97 -0.16 17.77
N LEU A 98 17.62 -0.26 18.93
CA LEU A 98 18.73 0.59 19.35
C LEU A 98 19.70 -0.26 20.18
N ASP A 99 21.01 -0.07 19.97
CA ASP A 99 22.06 -0.81 20.66
C ASP A 99 21.90 -2.35 20.60
N GLY A 100 21.39 -2.88 19.49
CA GLY A 100 21.16 -4.31 19.28
C GLY A 100 19.94 -4.88 20.01
N SER A 101 19.13 -4.04 20.65
CA SER A 101 17.95 -4.42 21.40
C SER A 101 16.68 -3.79 20.84
N VAL A 102 15.56 -4.53 20.88
CA VAL A 102 14.23 -3.96 20.60
C VAL A 102 13.77 -3.20 21.84
N ILE A 103 13.75 -1.88 21.78
CA ILE A 103 13.44 -1.01 22.92
C ILE A 103 11.95 -0.70 23.07
N GLY A 104 11.19 -0.79 21.97
CA GLY A 104 9.77 -0.47 21.99
C GLY A 104 9.07 -0.79 20.68
N LEU A 105 7.75 -0.59 20.66
CA LEU A 105 6.90 -0.66 19.49
C LEU A 105 6.30 0.72 19.25
N PHE A 106 6.67 1.35 18.14
CA PHE A 106 6.13 2.62 17.67
C PHE A 106 4.96 2.36 16.72
N ARG A 107 3.74 2.71 17.12
CA ARG A 107 2.52 2.36 16.38
C ARG A 107 1.56 3.53 16.29
N PHE A 108 0.62 3.44 15.35
CA PHE A 108 -0.55 4.32 15.29
C PHE A 108 -1.77 3.61 15.87
N ASP A 109 -2.44 4.20 16.87
CA ASP A 109 -3.73 3.72 17.37
C ASP A 109 -4.86 4.32 16.51
N PRO A 110 -5.51 3.54 15.63
CA PRO A 110 -6.54 4.05 14.74
C PRO A 110 -7.84 4.44 15.47
N ARG A 111 -8.01 4.11 16.75
CA ARG A 111 -9.18 4.53 17.55
C ARG A 111 -9.02 5.96 18.04
N ARG A 112 -7.80 6.31 18.43
CA ARG A 112 -7.43 7.62 18.96
C ARG A 112 -6.83 8.55 17.91
N LEU A 113 -6.59 8.02 16.71
CA LEU A 113 -5.91 8.69 15.60
C LEU A 113 -4.57 9.32 16.01
N MET A 114 -3.82 8.62 16.88
CA MET A 114 -2.56 9.12 17.45
C MET A 114 -1.46 8.06 17.43
N LEU A 115 -0.22 8.53 17.31
CA LEU A 115 0.96 7.68 17.48
C LEU A 115 1.16 7.34 18.96
N GLU A 116 1.61 6.13 19.26
CA GLU A 116 1.97 5.64 20.60
C GLU A 116 3.30 4.89 20.54
N PHE A 117 4.11 5.04 21.58
CA PHE A 117 5.29 4.23 21.84
C PHE A 117 4.98 3.28 23.00
N LEU A 118 4.93 1.98 22.70
CA LEU A 118 4.76 0.92 23.71
C LEU A 118 6.13 0.40 24.12
N LEU A 119 6.39 0.36 25.43
CA LEU A 119 7.72 -0.01 25.92
C LEU A 119 7.98 -1.51 25.76
N LYS A 120 9.22 -1.89 25.44
CA LYS A 120 9.76 -3.19 25.84
C LYS A 120 10.54 -2.99 27.14
N LEU A 121 10.88 -4.08 27.84
CA LEU A 121 11.60 -3.99 29.11
C LEU A 121 12.89 -3.16 28.97
N GLU A 122 13.62 -3.32 27.87
CA GLU A 122 14.84 -2.55 27.63
C GLU A 122 14.58 -1.04 27.46
N GLY A 123 13.55 -0.65 26.69
CA GLY A 123 13.18 0.76 26.57
C GLY A 123 12.68 1.33 27.89
N ALA A 124 11.91 0.57 28.66
CA ALA A 124 11.44 0.98 29.98
C ALA A 124 12.60 1.22 30.96
N ARG A 125 13.64 0.38 30.96
CA ARG A 125 14.83 0.60 31.79
C ARG A 125 15.51 1.93 31.44
N ARG A 126 15.65 2.24 30.15
CA ARG A 126 16.24 3.51 29.71
C ARG A 126 15.39 4.71 30.08
N ILE A 127 14.07 4.61 29.92
CA ILE A 127 13.13 5.65 30.36
C ILE A 127 13.23 5.87 31.87
N ALA A 128 13.28 4.81 32.67
CA ALA A 128 13.42 4.91 34.13
C ALA A 128 14.75 5.54 34.54
N LEU A 129 15.86 5.15 33.89
CA LEU A 129 17.18 5.77 34.11
C LEU A 129 17.19 7.27 33.79
N ALA A 130 16.44 7.67 32.76
CA ALA A 130 16.27 9.07 32.36
C ALA A 130 15.29 9.87 33.24
N GLY A 131 14.75 9.27 34.30
CA GLY A 131 13.73 9.91 35.15
C GLY A 131 12.39 10.14 34.44
N GLY A 132 12.06 9.29 33.45
CA GLY A 132 10.84 9.43 32.67
C GLY A 132 9.56 9.19 33.47
N LYS A 133 8.48 9.81 33.01
CA LYS A 133 7.13 9.75 33.59
C LYS A 133 6.46 8.39 33.38
N ASN A 134 5.24 8.26 33.91
CA ASN A 134 4.35 7.12 33.74
C ASN A 134 4.91 5.82 34.35
N TRP A 135 5.38 5.92 35.59
CA TRP A 135 5.85 4.79 36.39
C TRP A 135 4.87 4.41 37.52
N VAL A 136 4.89 3.14 37.89
CA VAL A 136 4.15 2.59 39.04
C VAL A 136 5.12 1.77 39.87
N ARG A 137 5.25 2.05 41.17
CA ARG A 137 6.08 1.26 42.10
C ARG A 137 5.23 0.30 42.91
N VAL A 138 5.68 -0.94 43.03
CA VAL A 138 4.97 -1.99 43.78
C VAL A 138 5.68 -2.38 45.07
N ASP A 139 4.99 -3.09 45.97
CA ASP A 139 5.61 -3.69 47.16
C ASP A 139 6.29 -5.05 46.85
N GLU A 140 7.08 -5.55 47.81
CA GLU A 140 7.83 -6.80 47.68
C GLU A 140 6.94 -8.03 47.43
N GLY A 141 5.73 -8.06 48.00
CA GLY A 141 4.78 -9.16 47.83
C GLY A 141 4.17 -9.24 46.44
N ALA A 142 4.13 -8.12 45.70
CA ALA A 142 3.63 -8.07 44.34
C ALA A 142 4.66 -8.48 43.28
N VAL A 143 5.96 -8.50 43.62
CA VAL A 143 7.09 -8.72 42.70
C VAL A 143 7.00 -10.06 41.96
N GLU A 144 7.04 -11.18 42.68
CA GLU A 144 7.04 -12.52 42.05
C GLU A 144 5.75 -12.79 41.26
N PRO A 145 4.53 -12.47 41.77
CA PRO A 145 3.31 -12.60 40.99
C PRO A 145 3.34 -11.86 39.65
N ILE A 146 3.88 -10.64 39.60
CA ILE A 146 4.00 -9.84 38.37
C ILE A 146 5.02 -10.45 37.42
N ILE A 147 6.16 -10.91 37.94
CA ILE A 147 7.19 -11.61 37.15
C ILE A 147 6.59 -12.85 36.49
N ASP A 148 5.74 -13.59 37.20
CA ASP A 148 5.02 -14.77 36.71
C ASP A 148 3.85 -14.45 35.76
N GLY A 149 3.59 -13.16 35.51
CA GLY A 149 2.67 -12.69 34.47
C GLY A 149 1.34 -12.14 34.98
N SER A 150 1.20 -11.93 36.30
CA SER A 150 0.01 -11.30 36.88
C SER A 150 -0.06 -9.82 36.52
N SER A 151 -1.29 -9.29 36.47
CA SER A 151 -1.52 -7.84 36.41
C SER A 151 -1.18 -7.17 37.74
N VAL A 152 -0.89 -5.87 37.71
CA VAL A 152 -0.69 -5.08 38.93
C VAL A 152 -2.05 -4.70 39.50
N LEU A 153 -2.31 -5.07 40.75
CA LEU A 153 -3.51 -4.68 41.49
C LEU A 153 -3.23 -3.43 42.31
N ALA A 154 -4.23 -2.55 42.44
CA ALA A 154 -4.10 -1.30 43.20
C ALA A 154 -3.61 -1.47 44.66
N PRO A 155 -3.99 -2.51 45.44
CA PRO A 155 -3.44 -2.72 46.77
C PRO A 155 -1.92 -2.91 46.81
N GLY A 156 -1.34 -3.45 45.74
CA GLY A 156 0.08 -3.77 45.65
C GLY A 156 0.97 -2.61 45.21
N ILE A 157 0.40 -1.41 45.06
CA ILE A 157 1.11 -0.21 44.60
C ILE A 157 1.51 0.64 45.80
N THR A 158 2.80 0.92 45.91
CA THR A 158 3.38 1.74 46.98
C THR A 158 3.51 3.21 46.60
N ASP A 159 3.75 3.49 45.32
CA ASP A 159 3.95 4.83 44.80
C ASP A 159 3.59 4.86 43.30
N VAL A 160 3.17 6.02 42.79
CA VAL A 160 2.69 6.17 41.41
C VAL A 160 2.94 7.57 40.88
N ASP A 161 3.31 7.69 39.61
CA ASP A 161 3.39 9.00 38.96
C ASP A 161 1.99 9.67 38.95
N PRO A 162 1.84 10.86 39.56
CA PRO A 162 0.55 11.53 39.68
C PRO A 162 -0.04 11.99 38.33
N ALA A 163 0.74 11.98 37.26
CA ALA A 163 0.30 12.36 35.92
C ALA A 163 -0.32 11.21 35.11
N ILE A 164 -0.31 9.97 35.62
CA ILE A 164 -0.85 8.81 34.88
C ILE A 164 -2.34 8.96 34.66
N GLU A 165 -2.75 8.87 33.39
CA GLU A 165 -4.14 8.74 32.99
C GLU A 165 -4.52 7.30 32.61
N ALA A 166 -5.83 7.03 32.60
CA ALA A 166 -6.33 5.72 32.21
C ALA A 166 -5.99 5.41 30.74
N ASP A 167 -5.69 4.14 30.46
CA ASP A 167 -5.26 3.63 29.16
C ASP A 167 -3.96 4.23 28.61
N GLU A 168 -3.12 4.83 29.47
CA GLU A 168 -1.75 5.19 29.11
C GLU A 168 -0.78 4.02 29.25
N GLU A 169 0.31 4.09 28.50
CA GLU A 169 1.42 3.15 28.61
C GLU A 169 2.25 3.49 29.86
N VAL A 170 2.56 2.48 30.67
CA VAL A 170 3.30 2.62 31.93
C VAL A 170 4.41 1.59 32.06
N HIS A 171 5.40 1.91 32.90
CA HIS A 171 6.43 0.98 33.34
C HIS A 171 6.35 0.74 34.85
N VAL A 172 6.60 -0.51 35.27
CA VAL A 172 6.44 -0.96 36.65
C VAL A 172 7.80 -1.18 37.29
N LEU A 173 7.98 -0.57 38.45
CA LEU A 173 9.19 -0.56 39.26
C LEU A 173 9.01 -1.45 40.49
N ASP A 174 10.07 -2.17 40.83
CA ASP A 174 10.18 -2.85 42.12
C ASP A 174 10.40 -1.86 43.29
N PRO A 175 10.43 -2.31 44.56
CA PRO A 175 10.69 -1.43 45.70
C PRO A 175 12.03 -0.69 45.65
N ARG A 176 13.00 -1.17 44.86
CA ARG A 176 14.33 -0.58 44.67
C ARG A 176 14.38 0.39 43.47
N GLY A 177 13.26 0.59 42.78
CA GLY A 177 13.16 1.47 41.61
C GLY A 177 13.64 0.82 40.30
N GLN A 178 13.82 -0.50 40.26
CA GLN A 178 14.24 -1.21 39.05
C GLN A 178 13.05 -1.69 38.23
N VAL A 179 13.14 -1.58 36.90
CA VAL A 179 12.06 -1.97 36.00
C VAL A 179 11.89 -3.49 35.97
N MET A 180 10.64 -3.93 36.18
CA MET A 180 10.26 -5.34 36.14
C MET A 180 9.11 -5.67 35.20
N ALA A 181 8.27 -4.68 34.84
CA ALA A 181 7.20 -4.90 33.88
C ALA A 181 6.85 -3.64 33.09
N VAL A 182 6.12 -3.86 32.00
CA VAL A 182 5.51 -2.83 31.16
C VAL A 182 4.06 -3.21 30.87
N GLY A 183 3.19 -2.23 30.78
CA GLY A 183 1.76 -2.47 30.63
C GLY A 183 0.96 -1.23 30.30
N ARG A 184 -0.36 -1.38 30.35
CA ARG A 184 -1.31 -0.29 30.17
C ARG A 184 -2.04 -0.03 31.48
N SER A 185 -2.08 1.23 31.90
CA SER A 185 -2.88 1.60 33.06
C SER A 185 -4.37 1.46 32.76
N ARG A 186 -5.16 1.00 33.73
CA ARG A 186 -6.63 0.90 33.67
C ARG A 186 -7.32 1.92 34.56
N MET A 187 -6.54 2.61 35.37
CA MET A 187 -6.97 3.61 36.34
C MET A 187 -6.05 4.82 36.19
N ASN A 188 -6.56 6.03 36.43
CA ASN A 188 -5.68 7.18 36.61
C ASN A 188 -5.00 7.13 37.98
N ALA A 189 -3.97 7.95 38.19
CA ALA A 189 -3.21 7.96 39.45
C ALA A 189 -4.09 8.22 40.69
N ARG A 190 -5.09 9.10 40.56
CA ARG A 190 -6.01 9.43 41.67
C ARG A 190 -6.86 8.22 42.08
N GLN A 191 -7.37 7.47 41.11
CA GLN A 191 -8.15 6.26 41.36
C GLN A 191 -7.30 5.17 42.01
N ILE A 192 -6.06 4.98 41.55
CA ILE A 192 -5.12 4.00 42.13
C ILE A 192 -4.92 4.28 43.63
N VAL A 193 -4.69 5.53 43.99
CA VAL A 193 -4.44 5.95 45.38
C VAL A 193 -5.71 5.89 46.22
N ALA A 194 -6.88 6.26 45.66
CA ALA A 194 -8.14 6.39 46.39
C ALA A 194 -8.86 5.06 46.59
N GLU A 195 -9.03 4.25 45.53
CA GLU A 195 -9.88 3.06 45.56
C GLU A 195 -9.17 1.86 46.19
N ARG A 196 -7.83 1.78 46.06
CA ARG A 196 -6.97 0.69 46.59
C ARG A 196 -7.51 -0.73 46.34
N HIS A 197 -8.34 -0.93 45.32
CA HIS A 197 -8.85 -2.23 44.89
C HIS A 197 -8.95 -2.31 43.36
N GLY A 198 -8.92 -3.52 42.81
CA GLY A 198 -9.04 -3.73 41.37
C GLY A 198 -7.69 -3.70 40.61
N MET A 199 -7.77 -3.95 39.30
CA MET A 199 -6.59 -4.02 38.43
C MET A 199 -6.18 -2.60 38.01
N ALA A 200 -5.03 -2.15 38.49
CA ALA A 200 -4.45 -0.85 38.16
C ALA A 200 -3.69 -0.90 36.82
N VAL A 201 -2.85 -1.92 36.60
CA VAL A 201 -2.07 -2.06 35.36
C VAL A 201 -2.28 -3.44 34.76
N LYS A 202 -2.71 -3.48 33.50
CA LYS A 202 -2.71 -4.70 32.69
C LYS A 202 -1.30 -4.91 32.15
N VAL A 203 -0.56 -5.86 32.73
CA VAL A 203 0.81 -6.19 32.35
C VAL A 203 0.81 -6.82 30.95
N ARG A 204 1.69 -6.32 30.07
CA ARG A 204 1.93 -6.87 28.73
C ARG A 204 3.18 -7.75 28.72
N LYS A 205 4.21 -7.34 29.45
CA LYS A 205 5.47 -8.09 29.55
C LYS A 205 6.12 -7.80 30.90
N SER A 206 6.61 -8.86 31.54
CA SER A 206 7.41 -8.81 32.77
C SER A 206 8.73 -9.55 32.59
N GLY A 207 9.66 -9.32 33.51
CA GLY A 207 10.94 -10.01 33.61
C GLY A 207 11.71 -9.55 34.83
N ARG A 208 12.71 -10.34 35.23
CA ARG A 208 13.56 -9.98 36.37
C ARG A 208 14.31 -8.66 36.10
N PRO A 209 14.47 -7.79 37.11
CA PRO A 209 15.27 -6.58 36.99
C PRO A 209 16.70 -6.89 36.54
N ILE A 210 17.14 -6.19 35.50
CA ILE A 210 18.53 -6.13 35.03
C ILE A 210 18.81 -4.70 34.56
N GLU A 211 20.08 -4.35 34.45
CA GLU A 211 20.51 -3.03 33.97
C GLU A 211 20.19 -2.82 32.48
N ALA A 212 20.09 -1.55 32.07
CA ALA A 212 19.90 -1.18 30.67
C ALA A 212 21.18 -1.42 29.85
N GLN A 213 21.04 -1.90 28.62
CA GLN A 213 22.16 -2.14 27.71
C GLN A 213 22.47 -0.87 26.89
N ILE A 214 23.29 0.04 27.41
CA ILE A 214 23.65 1.27 26.69
C ILE A 214 25.05 1.12 26.08
N LEU A 215 25.13 1.05 24.74
CA LEU A 215 26.40 0.99 24.02
C LEU A 215 26.94 2.41 23.71
N PRO A 216 28.26 2.59 23.47
CA PRO A 216 28.82 3.87 23.07
C PRO A 216 28.23 4.41 21.76
N GLY A 217 28.09 5.74 21.67
CA GLY A 217 27.66 6.46 20.47
C GLY A 217 28.77 6.71 19.45
N GLY A 218 28.49 7.58 18.46
CA GLY A 218 29.39 7.94 17.36
C GLY A 218 29.19 7.12 16.08
N GLN A 219 28.01 6.52 15.88
CA GLN A 219 27.69 5.74 14.69
C GLN A 219 27.17 6.61 13.55
N THR A 220 27.46 6.20 12.33
CA THR A 220 26.93 6.84 11.11
C THR A 220 26.50 5.76 10.12
N TRP A 221 25.62 6.13 9.19
CA TRP A 221 25.22 5.21 8.13
C TRP A 221 26.39 4.82 7.21
N ASP A 222 27.38 5.69 7.01
CA ASP A 222 28.62 5.34 6.29
C ASP A 222 29.40 4.24 7.01
N LYS A 223 29.53 4.35 8.34
CA LYS A 223 30.13 3.28 9.15
C LYS A 223 29.33 1.98 9.05
N ALA A 224 27.99 2.05 8.96
CA ALA A 224 27.15 0.88 8.75
C ALA A 224 27.35 0.25 7.35
N VAL A 225 27.53 1.07 6.31
CA VAL A 225 27.90 0.61 4.96
C VAL A 225 29.24 -0.12 5.01
N ASP A 226 30.25 0.49 5.64
CA ASP A 226 31.58 -0.11 5.80
C ASP A 226 31.55 -1.43 6.56
N ALA A 227 30.71 -1.53 7.60
CA ALA A 227 30.55 -2.77 8.38
C ALA A 227 29.91 -3.92 7.59
N ASN A 228 29.30 -3.63 6.44
CA ASN A 228 28.56 -4.58 5.61
C ASN A 228 29.12 -4.72 4.19
N ARG A 229 30.28 -4.12 3.88
CA ARG A 229 30.84 -3.97 2.54
C ARG A 229 30.89 -5.29 1.75
N LEU A 230 31.46 -6.36 2.34
CA LEU A 230 31.60 -7.66 1.68
C LEU A 230 30.24 -8.31 1.41
N THR A 231 29.31 -8.17 2.36
CA THR A 231 27.94 -8.68 2.20
C THR A 231 27.22 -7.95 1.07
N LEU A 232 27.32 -6.62 1.03
CA LEU A 232 26.72 -5.79 -0.03
C LEU A 232 27.27 -6.16 -1.41
N HIS A 233 28.60 -6.28 -1.57
CA HIS A 233 29.22 -6.73 -2.82
C HIS A 233 28.70 -8.10 -3.27
N SER A 234 28.51 -9.04 -2.36
CA SER A 234 27.97 -10.36 -2.69
C SER A 234 26.52 -10.30 -3.22
N TYR A 235 25.68 -9.46 -2.61
CA TYR A 235 24.30 -9.25 -3.06
C TYR A 235 24.23 -8.50 -4.40
N GLU A 236 25.07 -7.49 -4.58
CA GLU A 236 25.21 -6.75 -5.83
C GLU A 236 25.63 -7.69 -6.97
N ALA A 237 26.70 -8.47 -6.77
CA ALA A 237 27.22 -9.40 -7.79
C ALA A 237 26.17 -10.45 -8.17
N ARG A 238 25.36 -10.94 -7.22
CA ARG A 238 24.24 -11.85 -7.53
C ARG A 238 23.13 -11.18 -8.33
N ALA A 239 22.82 -9.91 -8.06
CA ALA A 239 21.82 -9.17 -8.82
C ALA A 239 22.30 -8.89 -10.24
N LYS A 240 23.57 -8.49 -10.43
CA LYS A 240 24.19 -8.28 -11.75
C LYS A 240 24.21 -9.56 -12.60
N ARG A 241 24.64 -10.70 -12.01
CA ARG A 241 24.56 -12.01 -12.70
C ARG A 241 23.15 -12.40 -13.10
N PHE A 242 22.14 -12.05 -12.28
CA PHE A 242 20.75 -12.27 -12.66
C PHE A 242 20.32 -11.41 -13.85
N ILE A 243 20.71 -10.13 -13.87
CA ILE A 243 20.45 -9.21 -14.99
C ILE A 243 21.07 -9.78 -16.27
N GLU A 244 22.37 -10.14 -16.24
CA GLU A 244 23.08 -10.76 -17.37
C GLU A 244 22.36 -12.01 -17.90
N LYS A 245 21.92 -12.91 -17.00
CA LYS A 245 21.20 -14.13 -17.38
C LYS A 245 19.86 -13.83 -18.07
N VAL A 246 19.12 -12.81 -17.61
CA VAL A 246 17.87 -12.39 -18.26
C VAL A 246 18.15 -11.83 -19.67
N LEU A 247 19.21 -11.03 -19.81
CA LEU A 247 19.59 -10.45 -21.11
C LEU A 247 20.05 -11.52 -22.10
N GLN A 248 20.77 -12.55 -21.65
CA GLN A 248 21.19 -13.67 -22.50
C GLN A 248 20.01 -14.43 -23.12
N GLY A 249 18.87 -14.51 -22.43
CA GLY A 249 17.65 -15.16 -22.92
C GLY A 249 16.80 -14.30 -23.87
N HIS A 250 17.11 -13.00 -24.00
CA HIS A 250 16.28 -12.01 -24.69
C HIS A 250 17.16 -10.94 -25.37
N GLN A 251 18.15 -11.37 -26.15
CA GLN A 251 19.18 -10.50 -26.70
C GLN A 251 18.62 -9.44 -27.68
N ASP A 252 17.55 -9.78 -28.38
CA ASP A 252 16.84 -8.98 -29.37
C ASP A 252 15.91 -7.92 -28.77
N LYS A 253 15.66 -7.97 -27.46
CA LYS A 253 14.70 -7.08 -26.79
C LYS A 253 15.38 -5.81 -26.25
N PRO A 254 14.79 -4.63 -26.48
CA PRO A 254 15.15 -3.40 -25.79
C PRO A 254 15.09 -3.55 -24.27
N ARG A 255 15.92 -2.78 -23.56
CA ARG A 255 16.09 -2.85 -22.11
C ARG A 255 15.58 -1.57 -21.47
N ALA A 256 14.71 -1.74 -20.49
CA ALA A 256 14.13 -0.62 -19.77
C ALA A 256 14.13 -0.86 -18.26
N VAL A 257 14.15 0.22 -17.48
CA VAL A 257 13.89 0.18 -16.03
C VAL A 257 12.63 0.97 -15.75
N ALA A 258 11.67 0.36 -15.04
CA ALA A 258 10.54 1.09 -14.48
C ALA A 258 10.99 1.80 -13.21
N PHE A 259 11.24 3.10 -13.31
CA PHE A 259 11.65 3.94 -12.18
C PHE A 259 10.46 4.73 -11.67
N SER A 260 10.17 4.66 -10.37
CA SER A 260 9.03 5.38 -9.76
C SER A 260 9.45 6.46 -8.78
N GLY A 261 10.74 6.83 -8.76
CA GLY A 261 11.29 7.75 -7.77
C GLY A 261 11.37 7.19 -6.33
N GLY A 262 11.14 5.89 -6.14
CA GLY A 262 11.24 5.22 -4.84
C GLY A 262 12.57 4.47 -4.65
N LYS A 263 12.92 4.15 -3.40
CA LYS A 263 14.19 3.48 -3.03
C LYS A 263 14.42 2.17 -3.79
N ASP A 264 13.40 1.33 -3.92
CA ASP A 264 13.55 0.00 -4.50
C ASP A 264 13.77 0.12 -6.01
N SER A 265 13.08 1.05 -6.67
CA SER A 265 13.30 1.36 -8.08
C SER A 265 14.64 2.05 -8.33
N LEU A 266 15.13 2.87 -7.39
CA LEU A 266 16.46 3.50 -7.48
C LEU A 266 17.57 2.45 -7.38
N ALA A 267 17.49 1.52 -6.42
CA ALA A 267 18.45 0.43 -6.32
C ALA A 267 18.48 -0.44 -7.59
N THR A 268 17.32 -0.78 -8.15
CA THR A 268 17.24 -1.48 -9.44
C THR A 268 17.87 -0.67 -10.58
N LEU A 269 17.60 0.63 -10.66
CA LEU A 269 18.18 1.51 -11.69
C LEU A 269 19.72 1.50 -11.64
N LEU A 270 20.29 1.68 -10.45
CA LEU A 270 21.74 1.68 -10.23
C LEU A 270 22.37 0.32 -10.56
N LEU A 271 21.69 -0.79 -10.24
CA LEU A 271 22.17 -2.13 -10.58
C LEU A 271 22.15 -2.40 -12.09
N VAL A 272 21.10 -1.96 -12.78
CA VAL A 272 20.91 -2.23 -14.21
C VAL A 272 21.83 -1.36 -15.05
N ARG A 273 22.02 -0.07 -14.71
CA ARG A 273 22.93 0.81 -15.44
C ARG A 273 24.40 0.38 -15.34
N ASP A 274 24.77 -0.33 -14.28
CA ASP A 274 26.11 -0.91 -14.14
C ASP A 274 26.36 -2.08 -15.12
N VAL A 275 25.32 -2.59 -15.78
CA VAL A 275 25.37 -3.78 -16.67
C VAL A 275 24.88 -3.44 -18.09
N VAL A 276 23.98 -2.47 -18.24
CA VAL A 276 23.29 -2.15 -19.50
C VAL A 276 23.64 -0.71 -19.92
N GLU A 277 24.30 -0.57 -21.06
CA GLU A 277 24.69 0.72 -21.63
C GLU A 277 23.51 1.45 -22.30
N ASP A 278 22.78 0.77 -23.20
CA ASP A 278 21.60 1.32 -23.88
C ASP A 278 20.33 1.04 -23.07
N LEU A 279 20.10 1.89 -22.06
CA LEU A 279 19.02 1.75 -21.09
C LEU A 279 18.02 2.90 -21.20
N GLU A 280 16.74 2.57 -21.42
CA GLU A 280 15.64 3.53 -21.26
C GLU A 280 15.05 3.48 -19.85
N VAL A 281 14.74 4.65 -19.28
CA VAL A 281 14.09 4.74 -17.97
C VAL A 281 12.64 5.15 -18.15
N LEU A 282 11.72 4.29 -17.72
CA LEU A 282 10.28 4.50 -17.86
C LEU A 282 9.72 5.06 -16.56
N PHE A 283 9.06 6.21 -16.66
CA PHE A 283 8.29 6.81 -15.57
C PHE A 283 6.85 7.02 -16.02
N VAL A 284 5.90 6.57 -15.22
CA VAL A 284 4.47 6.80 -15.46
C VAL A 284 3.97 7.75 -14.39
N ASP A 285 3.67 8.97 -14.81
CA ASP A 285 3.06 9.99 -13.95
C ASP A 285 1.57 9.69 -13.83
N THR A 286 1.15 9.27 -12.64
CA THR A 286 -0.25 8.92 -12.37
C THR A 286 -1.17 10.15 -12.25
N GLY A 287 -0.63 11.37 -12.29
CA GLY A 287 -1.33 12.61 -11.92
C GLY A 287 -1.52 12.75 -10.40
N LEU A 288 -1.01 11.78 -9.63
CA LEU A 288 -1.15 11.68 -8.18
C LEU A 288 0.20 11.51 -7.47
N GLU A 289 1.31 11.68 -8.18
CA GLU A 289 2.63 11.65 -7.54
C GLU A 289 2.85 12.93 -6.72
N PHE A 290 3.69 12.85 -5.69
CA PHE A 290 4.17 14.05 -5.01
C PHE A 290 5.05 14.87 -5.96
N SER A 291 4.98 16.20 -5.90
CA SER A 291 5.87 17.06 -6.70
C SER A 291 7.34 16.76 -6.41
N GLU A 292 7.70 16.53 -5.13
CA GLU A 292 9.07 16.13 -4.78
C GLU A 292 9.51 14.82 -5.43
N THR A 293 8.59 13.90 -5.71
CA THR A 293 8.90 12.64 -6.40
C THR A 293 9.17 12.87 -7.87
N ILE A 294 8.40 13.73 -8.53
CA ILE A 294 8.60 14.10 -9.93
C ILE A 294 9.94 14.84 -10.07
N ASP A 295 10.20 15.82 -9.21
CA ASP A 295 11.42 16.63 -9.23
C ASP A 295 12.66 15.78 -8.95
N HIS A 296 12.59 14.91 -7.93
CA HIS A 296 13.67 13.96 -7.64
C HIS A 296 13.93 13.04 -8.83
N THR A 297 12.89 12.52 -9.47
CA THR A 297 13.01 11.61 -10.62
C THR A 297 13.71 12.29 -11.79
N LYS A 298 13.36 13.53 -12.12
CA LYS A 298 14.00 14.27 -13.21
C LYS A 298 15.47 14.55 -12.88
N ARG A 299 15.74 15.08 -11.69
CA ARG A 299 17.09 15.46 -11.25
C ARG A 299 18.05 14.29 -11.24
N ILE A 300 17.67 13.16 -10.63
CA ILE A 300 18.56 12.01 -10.53
C ILE A 300 18.86 11.41 -11.92
N LEU A 301 17.90 11.43 -12.85
CA LEU A 301 18.14 10.91 -14.19
C LEU A 301 19.05 11.82 -15.01
N GLU A 302 18.93 13.14 -14.82
CA GLU A 302 19.85 14.12 -15.40
C GLU A 302 21.27 13.93 -14.86
N GLU A 303 21.44 13.84 -13.53
CA GLU A 303 22.74 13.58 -12.88
C GLU A 303 23.39 12.27 -13.35
N LEU A 304 22.57 11.23 -13.60
CA LEU A 304 23.06 9.94 -14.07
C LEU A 304 23.22 9.85 -15.60
N GLY A 305 22.85 10.89 -16.35
CA GLY A 305 22.92 10.92 -17.82
C GLY A 305 22.00 9.91 -18.50
N LEU A 306 20.83 9.62 -17.92
CA LEU A 306 19.91 8.58 -18.40
C LEU A 306 18.70 9.16 -19.13
N ARG A 307 18.27 8.48 -20.20
CA ARG A 307 17.12 8.90 -21.01
C ARG A 307 15.80 8.58 -20.30
N LEU A 308 15.07 9.61 -19.90
CA LEU A 308 13.72 9.50 -19.34
C LEU A 308 12.68 9.38 -20.46
N VAL A 309 11.82 8.37 -20.35
CA VAL A 309 10.59 8.20 -21.12
C VAL A 309 9.43 8.33 -20.16
N ILE A 310 8.62 9.38 -20.35
CA ILE A 310 7.50 9.71 -19.48
C ILE A 310 6.17 9.56 -20.22
N GLU A 311 5.19 8.95 -19.55
CA GLU A 311 3.78 8.97 -19.96
C GLU A 311 2.94 9.46 -18.77
N SER A 312 1.95 10.33 -19.03
CA SER A 312 1.09 10.89 -17.99
C SER A 312 -0.36 10.41 -18.12
N ALA A 313 -0.97 10.12 -16.97
CA ALA A 313 -2.39 9.82 -16.86
C ALA A 313 -3.29 11.07 -16.84
N GLY A 314 -2.72 12.28 -16.70
CA GLY A 314 -3.47 13.53 -16.57
C GLY A 314 -4.57 13.45 -15.50
N ASP A 315 -5.78 13.88 -15.86
CA ASP A 315 -6.95 13.89 -14.96
C ASP A 315 -7.73 12.55 -14.92
N ALA A 316 -7.16 11.45 -15.43
CA ALA A 316 -7.85 10.15 -15.47
C ALA A 316 -8.32 9.66 -14.08
N PHE A 317 -7.64 10.04 -13.00
CA PHE A 317 -8.09 9.76 -11.65
C PHE A 317 -9.39 10.49 -11.33
N TRP A 318 -9.44 11.81 -11.51
CA TRP A 318 -10.61 12.61 -11.15
C TRP A 318 -11.83 12.26 -12.00
N GLN A 319 -11.62 12.03 -13.30
CA GLN A 319 -12.68 11.51 -14.17
C GLN A 319 -13.17 10.13 -13.73
N GLY A 320 -12.25 9.26 -13.30
CA GLY A 320 -12.59 7.95 -12.76
C GLY A 320 -13.33 8.01 -11.43
N PHE A 321 -13.01 8.96 -10.56
CA PHE A 321 -13.65 9.14 -9.26
C PHE A 321 -15.14 9.44 -9.40
N GLU A 322 -15.53 10.27 -10.36
CA GLU A 322 -16.95 10.57 -10.66
C GLU A 322 -17.76 9.32 -11.03
N HIS A 323 -17.12 8.27 -11.57
CA HIS A 323 -17.80 7.05 -12.04
C HIS A 323 -17.67 5.87 -11.07
N PHE A 324 -16.52 5.75 -10.42
CA PHE A 324 -16.18 4.60 -9.58
C PHE A 324 -16.22 4.92 -8.09
N GLY A 325 -16.35 6.20 -7.71
CA GLY A 325 -16.19 6.64 -6.34
C GLY A 325 -14.75 6.48 -5.84
N PRO A 326 -14.54 6.51 -4.51
CA PRO A 326 -13.21 6.38 -3.92
C PRO A 326 -12.56 5.04 -4.22
N PRO A 327 -11.25 5.01 -4.53
CA PRO A 327 -10.53 3.75 -4.68
C PRO A 327 -10.35 3.06 -3.31
N GLY A 328 -10.45 1.74 -3.31
CA GLY A 328 -10.21 0.90 -2.12
C GLY A 328 -8.93 0.08 -2.22
N ARG A 329 -8.56 -0.63 -1.16
CA ARG A 329 -7.45 -1.60 -1.09
C ARG A 329 -7.81 -2.89 -1.82
N ASP A 330 -9.07 -3.29 -1.70
CA ASP A 330 -9.78 -4.34 -2.42
C ASP A 330 -10.26 -3.88 -3.80
N TYR A 331 -10.52 -2.57 -3.95
CA TYR A 331 -11.10 -1.95 -5.13
C TYR A 331 -10.17 -0.91 -5.79
N ARG A 332 -9.01 -1.38 -6.27
CA ARG A 332 -7.91 -0.53 -6.81
C ARG A 332 -8.08 -0.14 -8.29
N TRP A 333 -9.22 0.42 -8.67
CA TRP A 333 -9.48 0.83 -10.06
C TRP A 333 -8.45 1.86 -10.56
N CYS A 334 -7.99 2.77 -9.69
CA CYS A 334 -6.97 3.77 -9.99
C CYS A 334 -5.65 3.17 -10.50
N CYS A 335 -5.26 1.97 -10.04
CA CYS A 335 -4.07 1.29 -10.55
C CYS A 335 -4.25 0.85 -12.02
N LYS A 336 -5.46 0.45 -12.41
CA LYS A 336 -5.75 0.04 -13.78
C LYS A 336 -5.80 1.24 -14.72
N THR A 337 -6.46 2.32 -14.27
CA THR A 337 -6.69 3.52 -15.08
C THR A 337 -5.48 4.43 -15.16
N CYS A 338 -4.84 4.72 -14.03
CA CYS A 338 -3.81 5.76 -13.93
C CYS A 338 -2.39 5.20 -14.08
N LYS A 339 -2.20 3.89 -13.97
CA LYS A 339 -0.87 3.25 -14.03
C LYS A 339 -0.74 2.24 -15.16
N LEU A 340 -1.55 1.18 -15.15
CA LEU A 340 -1.40 0.11 -16.14
C LEU A 340 -1.81 0.53 -17.55
N GLY A 341 -2.88 1.31 -17.71
CA GLY A 341 -3.28 1.88 -19.00
C GLY A 341 -2.17 2.70 -19.67
N PRO A 342 -1.65 3.75 -19.00
CA PRO A 342 -0.51 4.52 -19.48
C PRO A 342 0.75 3.68 -19.73
N THR A 343 1.04 2.71 -18.85
CA THR A 343 2.18 1.78 -19.06
C THR A 343 2.01 0.99 -20.35
N ALA A 344 0.82 0.41 -20.59
CA ALA A 344 0.55 -0.39 -21.80
C ALA A 344 0.62 0.46 -23.07
N LYS A 345 0.14 1.71 -23.01
CA LYS A 345 0.29 2.68 -24.09
C LYS A 345 1.77 2.96 -24.40
N LEU A 346 2.54 3.32 -23.38
CA LEU A 346 3.97 3.61 -23.50
C LEU A 346 4.72 2.41 -24.11
N ILE A 347 4.52 1.20 -23.57
CA ILE A 347 5.21 0.00 -24.06
C ILE A 347 4.87 -0.28 -25.52
N ARG A 348 3.59 -0.20 -25.91
CA ARG A 348 3.18 -0.44 -27.30
C ARG A 348 3.80 0.56 -28.27
N GLU A 349 3.82 1.85 -27.91
CA GLU A 349 4.31 2.92 -28.79
C GLU A 349 5.84 2.95 -28.89
N ARG A 350 6.55 2.66 -27.79
CA ARG A 350 8.02 2.72 -27.72
C ARG A 350 8.69 1.40 -28.08
N PHE A 351 8.04 0.28 -27.78
CA PHE A 351 8.60 -1.07 -27.95
C PHE A 351 7.58 -2.00 -28.65
N PRO A 352 7.27 -1.78 -29.94
CA PRO A 352 6.29 -2.59 -30.67
C PRO A 352 6.68 -4.08 -30.74
N GLY A 353 7.98 -4.39 -30.75
CA GLY A 353 8.50 -5.77 -30.65
C GLY A 353 8.55 -6.34 -29.22
N GLY A 354 8.06 -5.59 -28.22
CA GLY A 354 8.19 -5.88 -26.80
C GLY A 354 9.53 -5.49 -26.20
N CYS A 355 9.65 -5.52 -24.88
CA CYS A 355 10.86 -5.16 -24.15
C CYS A 355 11.04 -5.96 -22.86
N ILE A 356 12.25 -5.90 -22.30
CA ILE A 356 12.52 -6.31 -20.92
C ILE A 356 12.41 -5.06 -20.04
N THR A 357 11.55 -5.11 -19.04
CA THR A 357 11.47 -4.08 -18.02
C THR A 357 11.99 -4.63 -16.69
N PHE A 358 13.02 -4.01 -16.12
CA PHE A 358 13.48 -4.29 -14.77
C PHE A 358 12.67 -3.48 -13.75
N LEU A 359 12.22 -4.14 -12.67
CA LEU A 359 11.37 -3.55 -11.63
C LEU A 359 11.97 -3.72 -10.23
N GLY A 360 11.79 -2.72 -9.38
CA GLY A 360 12.17 -2.73 -7.97
C GLY A 360 11.19 -3.50 -7.07
N GLN A 361 10.79 -4.72 -7.43
CA GLN A 361 9.87 -5.52 -6.62
C GLN A 361 10.63 -6.46 -5.68
N ARG A 362 10.23 -6.49 -4.40
CA ARG A 362 10.81 -7.37 -3.37
C ARG A 362 9.78 -8.31 -2.78
N LYS A 363 10.21 -9.51 -2.39
CA LYS A 363 9.31 -10.50 -1.75
C LYS A 363 8.77 -10.05 -0.39
N TYR A 364 9.49 -9.15 0.30
CA TYR A 364 9.12 -8.66 1.63
C TYR A 364 7.97 -7.63 1.59
N GLU A 365 7.54 -7.17 0.42
CA GLU A 365 6.41 -6.25 0.28
C GLU A 365 5.04 -6.90 0.58
N SER A 366 4.84 -8.16 0.14
CA SER A 366 3.60 -8.91 0.36
C SER A 366 3.74 -10.40 0.02
N ASP A 367 2.82 -11.23 0.52
CA ASP A 367 2.73 -12.66 0.17
C ASP A 367 2.57 -12.88 -1.35
N GLN A 368 1.82 -12.01 -2.04
CA GLN A 368 1.69 -12.07 -3.50
C GLN A 368 3.04 -11.88 -4.21
N ARG A 369 3.86 -10.91 -3.75
CA ARG A 369 5.19 -10.65 -4.30
C ARG A 369 6.18 -11.78 -4.00
N HIS A 370 6.03 -12.43 -2.86
CA HIS A 370 6.80 -13.60 -2.50
C HIS A 370 6.57 -14.75 -3.49
N ARG A 371 5.30 -15.06 -3.81
CA ARG A 371 4.92 -16.17 -4.70
C ARG A 371 5.12 -15.91 -6.19
N GLN A 372 5.19 -14.64 -6.61
CA GLN A 372 5.41 -14.28 -8.02
C GLN A 372 6.71 -14.91 -8.56
N ALA A 373 6.90 -15.08 -9.86
CA ALA A 373 8.21 -15.46 -10.41
C ALA A 373 9.20 -14.27 -10.37
N ARG A 374 10.51 -14.51 -10.56
CA ARG A 374 11.52 -13.43 -10.71
C ARG A 374 11.50 -12.78 -12.09
N VAL A 375 11.06 -13.54 -13.09
CA VAL A 375 10.80 -13.10 -14.46
C VAL A 375 9.37 -13.52 -14.77
N TRP A 376 8.57 -12.62 -15.34
CA TRP A 376 7.16 -12.88 -15.65
C TRP A 376 6.71 -12.02 -16.82
N GLU A 377 5.64 -12.43 -17.48
CA GLU A 377 4.91 -11.57 -18.41
C GLU A 377 3.69 -10.99 -17.71
N ASN A 378 3.49 -9.67 -17.84
CA ASN A 378 2.32 -9.03 -17.25
C ASN A 378 1.16 -9.16 -18.23
N PRO A 379 0.05 -9.84 -17.87
CA PRO A 379 -1.10 -9.90 -18.74
C PRO A 379 -1.50 -8.49 -19.16
N TRP A 380 -1.65 -7.55 -18.23
CA TRP A 380 -2.20 -6.20 -18.45
C TRP A 380 -1.34 -5.26 -19.30
N VAL A 381 -0.09 -5.61 -19.58
CA VAL A 381 0.85 -4.81 -20.37
C VAL A 381 1.48 -5.74 -21.42
N PRO A 382 0.79 -6.00 -22.54
CA PRO A 382 1.30 -6.88 -23.58
C PRO A 382 2.67 -6.46 -24.09
N GLY A 383 3.52 -7.43 -24.40
CA GLY A 383 4.89 -7.17 -24.89
C GLY A 383 5.91 -6.82 -23.79
N GLN A 384 5.51 -6.76 -22.52
CA GLN A 384 6.42 -6.50 -21.40
C GLN A 384 6.84 -7.79 -20.68
N ILE A 385 8.15 -8.06 -20.71
CA ILE A 385 8.79 -9.07 -19.86
C ILE A 385 9.33 -8.36 -18.62
N GLY A 386 8.70 -8.61 -17.46
CA GLY A 386 9.12 -8.06 -16.17
C GLY A 386 10.22 -8.89 -15.54
N ALA A 387 11.25 -8.25 -14.98
CA ALA A 387 12.32 -8.89 -14.21
C ALA A 387 12.61 -8.14 -12.91
N SER A 388 12.84 -8.86 -11.81
CA SER A 388 13.08 -8.28 -10.47
C SER A 388 14.48 -8.63 -9.93
N PRO A 389 15.51 -7.79 -10.18
CA PRO A 389 16.88 -8.06 -9.74
C PRO A 389 17.05 -8.15 -8.23
N ILE A 390 16.32 -7.32 -7.49
CA ILE A 390 16.42 -7.16 -6.03
C ILE A 390 15.38 -7.97 -5.26
N LYS A 391 14.76 -8.99 -5.88
CA LYS A 391 13.65 -9.73 -5.26
C LYS A 391 13.95 -10.23 -3.84
N ASP A 392 15.18 -10.69 -3.63
CA ASP A 392 15.65 -11.29 -2.38
C ASP A 392 16.28 -10.28 -1.41
N TRP A 393 16.27 -8.98 -1.73
CA TRP A 393 16.82 -7.93 -0.88
C TRP A 393 15.80 -7.52 0.20
N THR A 394 16.29 -7.30 1.42
CA THR A 394 15.51 -6.60 2.47
C THR A 394 15.62 -5.08 2.28
N ALA A 395 14.79 -4.31 2.98
CA ALA A 395 14.86 -2.85 2.97
C ALA A 395 16.25 -2.36 3.42
N MET A 396 16.88 -3.02 4.40
CA MET A 396 18.25 -2.70 4.83
C MET A 396 19.28 -2.93 3.71
N HIS A 397 19.16 -4.00 2.89
CA HIS A 397 20.05 -4.19 1.73
C HIS A 397 19.90 -3.03 0.74
N VAL A 398 18.66 -2.65 0.41
CA VAL A 398 18.37 -1.54 -0.51
C VAL A 398 18.97 -0.23 0.02
N TRP A 399 18.74 0.08 1.28
CA TRP A 399 19.20 1.33 1.88
C TRP A 399 20.72 1.41 1.97
N LEU A 400 21.39 0.39 2.51
CA LEU A 400 22.85 0.39 2.60
C LEU A 400 23.51 0.42 1.21
N PHE A 401 22.91 -0.21 0.21
CA PHE A 401 23.39 -0.11 -1.17
C PHE A 401 23.24 1.30 -1.75
N ILE A 402 22.08 1.95 -1.61
CA ILE A 402 21.89 3.33 -2.08
C ILE A 402 22.88 4.28 -1.41
N LEU A 403 23.02 4.15 -0.08
CA LEU A 403 23.96 4.94 0.71
C LEU A 403 25.42 4.69 0.28
N SER A 404 25.78 3.44 -0.03
CA SER A 404 27.13 3.11 -0.52
C SER A 404 27.44 3.68 -1.91
N ARG A 405 26.41 4.09 -2.67
CA ARG A 405 26.60 4.75 -3.97
C ARG A 405 26.67 6.28 -3.85
N GLY A 406 26.38 6.84 -2.69
CA GLY A 406 26.42 8.29 -2.46
C GLY A 406 25.45 9.09 -3.33
N VAL A 407 24.40 8.45 -3.86
CA VAL A 407 23.40 9.12 -4.69
C VAL A 407 22.28 9.70 -3.85
N GLU A 408 21.69 10.81 -4.30
CA GLU A 408 20.49 11.32 -3.67
C GLU A 408 19.34 10.33 -3.81
N PHE A 409 18.55 10.18 -2.74
CA PHE A 409 17.30 9.45 -2.74
C PHE A 409 16.15 10.42 -2.43
N ASN A 410 14.93 10.02 -2.78
CA ASN A 410 13.75 10.86 -2.65
C ASN A 410 13.63 11.49 -1.24
N PRO A 411 13.50 12.82 -1.15
CA PRO A 411 13.56 13.54 0.11
C PRO A 411 12.42 13.18 1.08
N LEU A 412 11.29 12.65 0.59
CA LEU A 412 10.16 12.27 1.44
C LEU A 412 10.49 11.13 2.42
N TYR A 413 11.49 10.29 2.13
CA TYR A 413 11.99 9.31 3.08
C TYR A 413 12.60 9.98 4.32
N LYS A 414 13.32 11.10 4.12
CA LYS A 414 13.89 11.89 5.23
C LYS A 414 12.80 12.59 6.05
N LYS A 415 11.62 12.84 5.47
CA LYS A 415 10.45 13.39 6.15
C LYS A 415 9.57 12.33 6.85
N GLY A 416 9.97 11.05 6.86
CA GLY A 416 9.34 9.99 7.64
C GLY A 416 8.42 9.03 6.87
N LEU A 417 8.22 9.21 5.56
CA LEU A 417 7.46 8.24 4.75
C LEU A 417 8.27 6.96 4.50
N GLU A 418 7.69 5.79 4.75
CA GLU A 418 8.34 4.48 4.49
C GLU A 418 8.21 4.05 3.02
N ARG A 419 7.11 4.44 2.39
CA ARG A 419 6.76 4.08 1.01
C ARG A 419 6.33 5.33 0.27
N ILE A 420 6.85 5.48 -0.95
CA ILE A 420 6.51 6.59 -1.83
C ILE A 420 5.70 6.05 -3.00
N GLY A 421 4.63 6.75 -3.34
CA GLY A 421 3.73 6.52 -4.46
C GLY A 421 2.66 7.60 -4.45
N CYS A 422 1.48 7.29 -4.97
CA CYS A 422 0.39 8.28 -5.02
C CYS A 422 0.04 8.82 -3.62
N TRP A 423 -0.11 10.14 -3.48
CA TRP A 423 -0.29 10.80 -2.17
C TRP A 423 -1.62 10.45 -1.47
N LEU A 424 -2.67 10.07 -2.23
CA LEU A 424 -3.97 9.60 -1.71
C LEU A 424 -4.17 8.07 -1.77
N CYS A 425 -3.10 7.29 -1.95
CA CYS A 425 -3.22 5.86 -2.22
C CYS A 425 -3.99 5.12 -1.10
N PRO A 426 -5.06 4.35 -1.39
CA PRO A 426 -5.77 3.59 -0.35
C PRO A 426 -4.90 2.51 0.31
N ALA A 427 -3.81 2.08 -0.34
CA ALA A 427 -2.85 1.15 0.23
C ALA A 427 -1.91 1.80 1.26
N SER A 428 -1.88 3.13 1.35
CA SER A 428 -1.14 3.87 2.36
C SER A 428 -1.72 3.63 3.76
N LYS A 429 -0.86 3.84 4.76
CA LYS A 429 -1.26 3.76 6.16
C LYS A 429 -2.09 4.99 6.52
N LEU A 430 -2.99 4.86 7.50
CA LEU A 430 -3.88 5.94 7.93
C LEU A 430 -3.07 7.13 8.43
N TRP A 431 -2.04 6.89 9.23
CA TRP A 431 -1.16 7.97 9.73
C TRP A 431 -0.44 8.73 8.61
N GLU A 432 -0.20 8.11 7.44
CA GLU A 432 0.46 8.79 6.31
C GLU A 432 -0.44 9.90 5.74
N PHE A 433 -1.75 9.85 5.96
CA PHE A 433 -2.63 10.95 5.54
C PHE A 433 -2.47 12.18 6.44
N ASN A 434 -2.15 12.01 7.73
CA ASN A 434 -1.78 13.13 8.60
C ASN A 434 -0.53 13.85 8.05
N PHE A 435 0.43 13.10 7.50
CA PHE A 435 1.58 13.68 6.83
C PHE A 435 1.16 14.52 5.61
N VAL A 436 0.28 13.98 4.75
CA VAL A 436 -0.18 14.70 3.55
C VAL A 436 -0.98 15.95 3.93
N GLU A 437 -1.86 15.86 4.93
CA GLU A 437 -2.62 16.98 5.45
C GLU A 437 -1.73 18.14 5.94
N GLN A 438 -0.67 17.80 6.68
CA GLN A 438 0.25 18.80 7.24
C GLN A 438 1.21 19.38 6.20
N GLN A 439 1.77 18.53 5.33
CA GLN A 439 2.82 18.92 4.39
C GLN A 439 2.29 19.40 3.04
N HIS A 440 1.09 18.97 2.66
CA HIS A 440 0.44 19.29 1.38
C HIS A 440 -1.05 19.60 1.57
N PRO A 441 -1.39 20.65 2.35
CA PRO A 441 -2.77 20.93 2.75
C PRO A 441 -3.72 21.19 1.57
N GLU A 442 -3.22 21.71 0.45
CA GLU A 442 -4.05 21.94 -0.74
C GLU A 442 -4.45 20.63 -1.44
N LEU A 443 -3.51 19.69 -1.59
CA LEU A 443 -3.80 18.37 -2.13
C LEU A 443 -4.80 17.64 -1.24
N TRP A 444 -4.57 17.70 0.07
CA TRP A 444 -5.46 17.09 1.06
C TRP A 444 -6.86 17.70 1.03
N ARG A 445 -6.99 19.03 0.98
CA ARG A 445 -8.29 19.72 0.93
C ARG A 445 -9.10 19.33 -0.32
N ARG A 446 -8.45 19.22 -1.48
CA ARG A 446 -9.11 18.75 -2.72
C ARG A 446 -9.66 17.34 -2.55
N TRP A 447 -8.85 16.43 -1.99
CA TRP A 447 -9.23 15.05 -1.77
C TRP A 447 -10.32 14.89 -0.72
N GLN A 448 -10.15 15.48 0.46
CA GLN A 448 -11.12 15.46 1.54
C GLN A 448 -12.47 16.06 1.09
N GLY A 449 -12.44 17.15 0.30
CA GLY A 449 -13.64 17.73 -0.27
C GLY A 449 -14.38 16.77 -1.21
N ALA A 450 -13.67 16.04 -2.07
CA ALA A 450 -14.28 15.05 -2.95
C ALA A 450 -14.84 13.85 -2.18
N LEU A 451 -14.08 13.32 -1.22
CA LEU A 451 -14.53 12.23 -0.35
C LEU A 451 -15.75 12.61 0.47
N ARG A 452 -15.78 13.80 1.05
CA ARG A 452 -16.89 14.23 1.93
C ARG A 452 -18.16 14.44 1.13
N ARG A 453 -18.07 15.01 -0.08
CA ARG A 453 -19.23 15.10 -0.98
C ARG A 453 -19.80 13.71 -1.29
N TRP A 454 -18.94 12.79 -1.71
CA TRP A 454 -19.34 11.42 -2.01
C TRP A 454 -19.94 10.70 -0.79
N ALA A 455 -19.30 10.83 0.38
CA ALA A 455 -19.80 10.23 1.62
C ALA A 455 -21.19 10.77 2.02
N ASN A 456 -21.42 12.08 1.88
CA ASN A 456 -22.71 12.68 2.18
C ASN A 456 -23.82 12.21 1.22
N GLU A 457 -23.51 12.09 -0.08
CA GLU A 457 -24.44 11.57 -1.09
C GLU A 457 -24.84 10.12 -0.82
N GLU A 458 -23.89 9.31 -0.33
CA GLU A 458 -24.09 7.89 -0.01
C GLU A 458 -24.57 7.64 1.43
N GLY A 459 -24.69 8.68 2.27
CA GLY A 459 -25.15 8.58 3.65
C GLY A 459 -24.12 8.02 4.66
N TYR A 460 -22.81 8.09 4.36
CA TYR A 460 -21.76 7.70 5.29
C TYR A 460 -21.50 8.78 6.36
N PRO A 461 -21.22 8.40 7.62
CA PRO A 461 -20.86 9.34 8.68
C PRO A 461 -19.44 9.90 8.47
N GLU A 462 -19.13 11.07 9.07
CA GLU A 462 -17.79 11.68 8.98
C GLU A 462 -16.67 10.74 9.50
N ALA A 463 -16.97 9.92 10.51
CA ALA A 463 -16.05 8.91 11.04
C ALA A 463 -15.59 7.88 9.97
N TRP A 464 -16.38 7.67 8.92
CA TRP A 464 -15.98 6.85 7.77
C TRP A 464 -14.77 7.44 7.01
N LEU A 465 -14.70 8.77 6.91
CA LEU A 465 -13.54 9.48 6.39
C LEU A 465 -12.37 9.45 7.38
N GLU A 466 -12.62 9.89 8.62
CA GLU A 466 -11.59 10.14 9.65
C GLU A 466 -10.79 8.89 9.98
N HIS A 467 -11.46 7.74 10.13
CA HIS A 467 -10.82 6.45 10.40
C HIS A 467 -10.40 5.72 9.11
N GLY A 468 -10.57 6.34 7.94
CA GLY A 468 -10.12 5.84 6.66
C GLY A 468 -10.82 4.56 6.20
N PHE A 469 -12.08 4.36 6.59
CA PHE A 469 -12.89 3.18 6.21
C PHE A 469 -13.21 3.16 4.70
N TRP A 470 -13.20 4.32 4.04
CA TRP A 470 -13.32 4.47 2.58
C TRP A 470 -12.30 3.66 1.76
N ARG A 471 -11.22 3.21 2.39
CA ARG A 471 -10.19 2.38 1.76
C ARG A 471 -10.64 0.94 1.52
N TRP A 472 -11.89 0.59 1.78
CA TRP A 472 -12.45 -0.74 1.54
C TRP A 472 -13.88 -0.63 1.05
N GLN A 473 -14.26 -1.49 0.11
CA GLN A 473 -15.67 -1.75 -0.19
C GLN A 473 -16.25 -2.72 0.84
N GLU A 474 -15.47 -3.74 1.20
CA GLU A 474 -15.81 -4.68 2.27
C GLU A 474 -14.76 -4.60 3.38
N LEU A 475 -15.19 -4.19 4.57
CA LEU A 475 -14.29 -4.05 5.72
C LEU A 475 -13.73 -5.43 6.12
N PRO A 476 -12.40 -5.59 6.20
CA PRO A 476 -11.83 -6.83 6.70
C PRO A 476 -12.08 -6.94 8.21
N GLU A 477 -12.01 -8.17 8.75
CA GLU A 477 -12.32 -8.49 10.16
C GLU A 477 -11.71 -7.52 11.18
N GLY A 478 -10.44 -7.12 10.98
CA GLY A 478 -9.78 -6.17 11.88
C GLY A 478 -10.33 -4.75 11.84
N GLN A 479 -10.88 -4.32 10.70
CA GLN A 479 -11.53 -3.01 10.55
C GLN A 479 -13.00 -3.05 11.01
N LEU A 480 -13.68 -4.18 10.85
CA LEU A 480 -15.01 -4.40 11.43
C LEU A 480 -14.97 -4.29 12.96
N LYS A 481 -14.02 -4.97 13.61
CA LYS A 481 -13.82 -4.85 15.06
C LYS A 481 -13.50 -3.41 15.49
N LEU A 482 -12.72 -2.69 14.68
CA LEU A 482 -12.45 -1.29 14.95
C LEU A 482 -13.72 -0.43 14.87
N ALA A 483 -14.57 -0.66 13.87
CA ALA A 483 -15.86 0.03 13.75
C ALA A 483 -16.79 -0.29 14.92
N GLU A 484 -16.85 -1.55 15.36
CA GLU A 484 -17.59 -1.98 16.56
C GLU A 484 -17.06 -1.29 17.83
N GLU A 485 -15.75 -1.24 18.01
CA GLU A 485 -15.10 -0.54 19.15
C GLU A 485 -15.38 0.96 19.16
N LEU A 486 -15.68 1.56 18.01
CA LEU A 486 -16.04 2.97 17.85
C LEU A 486 -17.56 3.22 17.87
N ASP A 487 -18.37 2.18 18.10
CA ASP A 487 -19.84 2.22 18.02
C ASP A 487 -20.36 2.77 16.67
N LEU A 488 -19.63 2.48 15.59
CA LEU A 488 -19.96 2.92 14.25
C LEU A 488 -20.78 1.86 13.51
N LYS A 489 -22.00 2.23 13.13
CA LYS A 489 -22.83 1.43 12.22
C LYS A 489 -22.44 1.72 10.77
N LEU A 490 -21.41 1.04 10.31
CA LEU A 490 -21.02 1.02 8.90
C LEU A 490 -21.74 -0.13 8.22
N GLU A 491 -23.04 0.01 7.99
CA GLU A 491 -23.73 -0.91 7.09
C GLU A 491 -23.15 -0.73 5.69
N PRO A 492 -22.88 -1.81 4.94
CA PRO A 492 -22.50 -1.69 3.54
C PRO A 492 -23.68 -1.03 2.83
N VAL A 493 -23.55 0.26 2.52
CA VAL A 493 -24.54 0.97 1.72
C VAL A 493 -24.50 0.31 0.34
N PRO A 494 -25.59 -0.32 -0.13
CA PRO A 494 -25.68 -0.76 -1.51
C PRO A 494 -25.52 0.48 -2.37
N ARG A 495 -24.45 0.55 -3.17
CA ARG A 495 -24.04 1.74 -3.96
C ARG A 495 -25.23 2.62 -4.37
N HIS A 496 -25.29 3.84 -3.82
CA HIS A 496 -26.24 4.88 -4.18
C HIS A 496 -25.79 5.71 -5.40
N VAL A 497 -24.55 5.55 -5.88
CA VAL A 497 -24.23 5.84 -7.27
C VAL A 497 -25.20 4.98 -8.04
N GLU A 498 -26.12 5.58 -8.82
CA GLU A 498 -27.03 4.85 -9.71
C GLU A 498 -26.22 3.84 -10.49
N THR A 499 -26.11 2.64 -9.94
CA THR A 499 -25.16 1.69 -10.47
C THR A 499 -25.88 1.20 -11.68
N MET A 500 -25.37 1.53 -12.88
CA MET A 500 -25.98 1.13 -14.14
C MET A 500 -26.29 -0.36 -14.05
N SER A 501 -27.56 -0.63 -13.81
CA SER A 501 -28.12 -1.93 -13.53
C SER A 501 -29.25 -2.11 -14.49
N TYR A 502 -29.56 -3.35 -14.80
CA TYR A 502 -30.63 -3.65 -15.70
C TYR A 502 -31.58 -4.62 -15.06
N LYS A 503 -32.86 -4.47 -15.42
CA LYS A 503 -33.91 -5.42 -15.06
C LYS A 503 -34.47 -6.00 -16.34
N ILE A 504 -34.69 -7.30 -16.35
CA ILE A 504 -35.44 -7.99 -17.42
C ILE A 504 -36.92 -7.85 -17.08
N ALA A 505 -37.68 -7.24 -17.98
CA ALA A 505 -39.10 -7.02 -17.82
C ALA A 505 -39.85 -8.26 -18.36
N ALA A 506 -40.02 -9.27 -17.50
CA ALA A 506 -40.81 -10.50 -17.70
C ALA A 506 -40.54 -11.37 -18.94
N GLY A 507 -40.07 -12.60 -18.70
CA GLY A 507 -40.42 -13.83 -19.44
C GLY A 507 -40.16 -13.91 -20.94
N PHE A 508 -39.40 -14.92 -21.35
CA PHE A 508 -39.24 -15.34 -22.74
C PHE A 508 -40.57 -15.29 -23.49
N SER A 509 -40.70 -14.33 -24.40
CA SER A 509 -41.87 -14.23 -25.26
C SER A 509 -41.56 -15.00 -26.54
N PRO A 510 -42.13 -16.20 -26.75
CA PRO A 510 -42.04 -16.86 -28.04
C PRO A 510 -42.70 -15.97 -29.09
N CYS A 511 -41.93 -15.57 -30.09
CA CYS A 511 -42.43 -14.91 -31.28
C CYS A 511 -43.19 -15.91 -32.15
N GLU A 512 -44.10 -15.43 -33.01
CA GLU A 512 -44.90 -16.28 -33.91
C GLU A 512 -44.03 -17.14 -34.86
N ASP A 513 -42.77 -16.76 -35.04
CA ASP A 513 -41.76 -17.46 -35.85
C ASP A 513 -40.89 -18.46 -35.06
N GLY A 514 -41.20 -18.71 -33.78
CA GLY A 514 -40.46 -19.63 -32.91
C GLY A 514 -39.20 -19.04 -32.25
N ARG A 515 -38.90 -17.74 -32.44
CA ARG A 515 -37.79 -17.06 -31.76
C ARG A 515 -38.16 -16.65 -30.34
N THR A 516 -37.15 -16.45 -29.50
CA THR A 516 -37.27 -16.01 -28.11
C THR A 516 -36.89 -14.53 -28.01
N SER A 517 -37.79 -13.70 -27.49
CA SER A 517 -37.52 -12.28 -27.19
C SER A 517 -37.32 -12.07 -25.68
N ILE A 518 -36.25 -11.36 -25.31
CA ILE A 518 -36.01 -10.83 -23.97
C ILE A 518 -36.06 -9.30 -24.04
N GLU A 519 -36.87 -8.70 -23.19
CA GLU A 519 -36.91 -7.24 -23.00
C GLU A 519 -36.37 -6.86 -21.63
N GLY A 520 -35.66 -5.74 -21.59
CA GLY A 520 -35.13 -5.22 -20.35
C GLY A 520 -34.96 -3.71 -20.39
N SER A 521 -34.55 -3.16 -19.25
CA SER A 521 -34.29 -1.74 -19.12
C SER A 521 -33.13 -1.50 -18.17
N PHE A 522 -32.24 -0.60 -18.56
CA PHE A 522 -31.30 0.02 -17.65
C PHE A 522 -32.03 0.99 -16.73
N ASN A 523 -31.50 1.21 -15.54
CA ASN A 523 -32.01 2.19 -14.58
C ASN A 523 -31.69 3.65 -14.95
N CYS A 524 -30.97 3.91 -16.04
CA CYS A 524 -30.57 5.24 -16.51
C CYS A 524 -30.92 5.46 -17.98
N SER A 525 -31.01 6.73 -18.40
CA SER A 525 -31.05 7.09 -19.82
C SER A 525 -29.67 6.90 -20.47
N LEU A 526 -29.67 6.71 -21.79
CA LEU A 526 -28.46 6.52 -22.60
C LEU A 526 -28.30 7.73 -23.52
N ASP A 527 -27.88 8.85 -22.94
CA ASP A 527 -27.92 10.16 -23.59
C ASP A 527 -26.99 10.23 -24.82
N ASN A 528 -25.87 9.51 -24.78
CA ASN A 528 -24.95 9.40 -25.93
C ASN A 528 -25.15 8.09 -26.70
N LEU A 529 -26.28 7.99 -27.40
CA LEU A 529 -26.60 6.80 -28.18
C LEU A 529 -25.61 6.54 -29.33
N GLY A 530 -24.90 7.56 -29.81
CA GLY A 530 -23.82 7.40 -30.78
C GLY A 530 -22.64 6.58 -30.23
N ARG A 531 -22.30 6.80 -28.96
CA ARG A 531 -21.28 6.04 -28.25
C ARG A 531 -21.74 4.61 -27.98
N VAL A 532 -22.99 4.42 -27.58
CA VAL A 532 -23.60 3.09 -27.43
C VAL A 532 -23.51 2.33 -28.75
N ALA A 533 -23.97 2.94 -29.85
CA ALA A 533 -23.87 2.35 -31.18
C ALA A 533 -22.44 1.98 -31.55
N ASN A 534 -21.46 2.84 -31.25
CA ASN A 534 -20.06 2.51 -31.52
C ASN A 534 -19.57 1.29 -30.71
N MET A 535 -19.92 1.16 -29.43
CA MET A 535 -19.51 -0.03 -28.65
C MET A 535 -20.22 -1.30 -29.11
N LEU A 536 -21.46 -1.20 -29.60
CA LEU A 536 -22.22 -2.34 -30.13
C LEU A 536 -21.57 -2.97 -31.37
N THR A 537 -20.67 -2.27 -32.08
CA THR A 537 -19.93 -2.82 -33.24
C THR A 537 -19.10 -4.06 -32.88
N THR A 538 -18.72 -4.21 -31.61
CA THR A 538 -18.06 -5.43 -31.11
C THR A 538 -18.94 -6.67 -31.14
N LEU A 539 -20.25 -6.51 -31.25
CA LEU A 539 -21.22 -7.59 -31.25
C LEU A 539 -21.68 -7.94 -32.67
N GLY A 540 -21.62 -6.98 -33.61
CA GLY A 540 -22.02 -7.17 -35.00
C GLY A 540 -22.32 -5.85 -35.72
N GLU A 541 -23.08 -5.93 -36.81
CA GLU A 541 -23.38 -4.76 -37.65
C GLU A 541 -24.39 -3.82 -36.99
N VAL A 542 -24.06 -2.53 -36.87
CA VAL A 542 -24.87 -1.55 -36.13
C VAL A 542 -25.53 -0.53 -37.06
N LYS A 543 -26.83 -0.28 -36.84
CA LYS A 543 -27.60 0.81 -37.47
C LYS A 543 -28.13 1.75 -36.40
N LEU A 544 -27.68 3.00 -36.41
CA LEU A 544 -28.13 4.05 -35.50
C LEU A 544 -29.19 4.94 -36.16
N SER A 545 -30.33 5.12 -35.49
CA SER A 545 -31.33 6.12 -35.86
C SER A 545 -31.46 7.15 -34.74
N GLN A 546 -30.83 8.32 -34.91
CA GLN A 546 -30.93 9.41 -33.94
C GLN A 546 -32.37 9.93 -33.80
N LYS A 547 -33.10 10.03 -34.93
CA LYS A 547 -34.51 10.48 -34.94
C LYS A 547 -35.41 9.59 -34.08
N LEU A 548 -35.20 8.28 -34.12
CA LEU A 548 -35.99 7.31 -33.35
C LEU A 548 -35.37 6.99 -31.98
N GLY A 549 -34.17 7.51 -31.68
CA GLY A 549 -33.46 7.25 -30.44
C GLY A 549 -33.17 5.76 -30.22
N VAL A 550 -32.83 5.02 -31.29
CA VAL A 550 -32.52 3.57 -31.22
C VAL A 550 -31.23 3.21 -31.95
N ALA A 551 -30.42 2.36 -31.34
CA ALA A 551 -29.31 1.66 -31.98
C ALA A 551 -29.67 0.18 -32.12
N LYS A 552 -29.64 -0.34 -33.35
CA LYS A 552 -29.91 -1.74 -33.64
C LYS A 552 -28.60 -2.44 -33.99
N VAL A 553 -28.42 -3.66 -33.52
CA VAL A 553 -27.26 -4.50 -33.84
C VAL A 553 -27.70 -5.89 -34.29
N ASP A 554 -27.17 -6.33 -35.43
CA ASP A 554 -27.32 -7.70 -35.93
C ASP A 554 -26.08 -8.51 -35.55
N MET A 555 -26.26 -9.49 -34.67
CA MET A 555 -25.22 -10.36 -34.12
C MET A 555 -25.30 -11.76 -34.75
N HIS A 556 -25.40 -11.83 -36.09
CA HIS A 556 -25.50 -13.06 -36.87
C HIS A 556 -26.64 -13.98 -36.40
N SER A 557 -27.87 -13.64 -36.78
CA SER A 557 -29.14 -14.32 -36.42
C SER A 557 -29.71 -14.03 -35.02
N VAL A 558 -29.14 -13.02 -34.35
CA VAL A 558 -29.70 -12.41 -33.15
C VAL A 558 -29.83 -10.91 -33.38
N ASP A 559 -31.04 -10.39 -33.26
CA ASP A 559 -31.33 -8.96 -33.38
C ASP A 559 -31.38 -8.35 -31.99
N ALA A 560 -30.62 -7.27 -31.74
CA ALA A 560 -30.80 -6.47 -30.54
C ALA A 560 -31.06 -5.00 -30.86
N SER A 561 -31.83 -4.35 -30.00
CA SER A 561 -32.15 -2.92 -30.08
C SER A 561 -31.97 -2.29 -28.71
N VAL A 562 -31.25 -1.17 -28.66
CA VAL A 562 -31.04 -0.36 -27.46
C VAL A 562 -31.62 1.03 -27.71
N TYR A 563 -32.47 1.48 -26.79
CA TYR A 563 -33.17 2.76 -26.90
C TYR A 563 -32.54 3.79 -25.95
N ARG A 564 -32.61 5.07 -26.33
CA ARG A 564 -32.13 6.21 -25.52
C ARG A 564 -32.75 6.26 -24.12
N THR A 565 -33.95 5.70 -23.95
CA THR A 565 -34.64 5.58 -22.66
C THR A 565 -34.02 4.54 -21.72
N GLY A 566 -32.98 3.82 -22.14
CA GLY A 566 -32.39 2.71 -21.39
C GLY A 566 -33.09 1.37 -21.64
N ARG A 567 -34.21 1.33 -22.38
CA ARG A 567 -34.82 0.05 -22.77
C ARG A 567 -33.95 -0.69 -23.77
N PHE A 568 -33.99 -2.02 -23.72
CA PHE A 568 -33.40 -2.85 -24.74
C PHE A 568 -34.26 -4.08 -25.02
N ARG A 569 -34.05 -4.67 -26.20
CA ARG A 569 -34.69 -5.91 -26.64
C ARG A 569 -33.66 -6.77 -27.35
N VAL A 570 -33.68 -8.08 -27.08
CA VAL A 570 -32.85 -9.10 -27.76
C VAL A 570 -33.78 -10.18 -28.28
N ILE A 571 -33.67 -10.52 -29.56
CA ILE A 571 -34.45 -11.55 -30.23
C ILE A 571 -33.48 -12.60 -30.76
N ALA A 572 -33.54 -13.82 -30.24
CA ALA A 572 -32.67 -14.95 -30.62
C ALA A 572 -33.48 -16.21 -30.91
N ARG A 573 -32.84 -17.27 -31.41
CA ARG A 573 -33.52 -18.55 -31.70
C ARG A 573 -34.02 -19.28 -30.45
N ASP A 574 -33.25 -19.23 -29.37
CA ASP A 574 -33.53 -19.95 -28.14
C ASP A 574 -33.18 -19.12 -26.90
N GLU A 575 -33.66 -19.60 -25.75
CA GLU A 575 -33.51 -18.99 -24.43
C GLU A 575 -32.06 -18.73 -24.02
N LYS A 576 -31.19 -19.73 -24.26
CA LYS A 576 -29.79 -19.72 -23.83
C LYS A 576 -29.00 -18.71 -24.67
N SER A 577 -29.24 -18.68 -25.97
CA SER A 577 -28.69 -17.71 -26.91
C SER A 577 -29.16 -16.29 -26.55
N ALA A 578 -30.43 -16.10 -26.26
CA ALA A 578 -30.96 -14.79 -25.85
C ALA A 578 -30.29 -14.29 -24.55
N THR A 579 -30.17 -15.14 -23.53
CA THR A 579 -29.55 -14.79 -22.24
C THR A 579 -28.07 -14.42 -22.39
N HIS A 580 -27.31 -15.20 -23.17
CA HIS A 580 -25.90 -14.90 -23.44
C HIS A 580 -25.72 -13.55 -24.14
N ASN A 581 -26.56 -13.26 -25.15
CA ASN A 581 -26.49 -12.00 -25.89
C ASN A 581 -26.98 -10.79 -25.08
N VAL A 582 -27.88 -10.98 -24.12
CA VAL A 582 -28.21 -9.93 -23.14
C VAL A 582 -26.98 -9.56 -22.31
N ASP A 583 -26.20 -10.53 -21.82
CA ASP A 583 -24.96 -10.25 -21.08
C ASP A 583 -23.94 -9.48 -21.94
N GLN A 584 -23.76 -9.89 -23.20
CA GLN A 584 -22.88 -9.18 -24.15
C GLN A 584 -23.37 -7.75 -24.45
N LEU A 585 -24.67 -7.58 -24.68
CA LEU A 585 -25.29 -6.27 -24.89
C LEU A 585 -25.07 -5.38 -23.68
N VAL A 586 -25.32 -5.89 -22.48
CA VAL A 586 -25.11 -5.16 -21.23
C VAL A 586 -23.63 -4.78 -21.07
N LYS A 587 -22.68 -5.67 -21.39
CA LYS A 587 -21.24 -5.34 -21.43
C LYS A 587 -20.92 -4.22 -22.40
N ALA A 588 -21.44 -4.25 -23.61
CA ALA A 588 -21.22 -3.19 -24.59
C ALA A 588 -21.78 -1.84 -24.12
N VAL A 589 -23.03 -1.81 -23.63
CA VAL A 589 -23.68 -0.57 -23.17
C VAL A 589 -23.00 -0.04 -21.90
N THR A 590 -22.70 -0.87 -20.91
CA THR A 590 -21.97 -0.41 -19.71
C THR A 590 -20.60 0.15 -20.07
N ARG A 591 -19.89 -0.49 -21.01
CA ARG A 591 -18.60 0.02 -21.47
C ARG A 591 -18.76 1.37 -22.20
N ALA A 592 -19.86 1.58 -22.94
CA ALA A 592 -20.14 2.87 -23.55
C ALA A 592 -20.27 3.95 -22.48
N GLU A 593 -21.17 3.76 -21.50
CA GLU A 593 -21.46 4.78 -20.48
C GLU A 593 -20.28 5.02 -19.54
N ARG A 594 -19.64 3.94 -19.05
CA ARG A 594 -18.62 4.00 -18.00
C ARG A 594 -17.18 4.03 -18.51
N CYS A 595 -16.94 4.27 -19.79
CA CYS A 595 -15.57 4.39 -20.30
C CYS A 595 -14.89 5.65 -19.76
N VAL A 596 -13.80 5.45 -19.00
CA VAL A 596 -12.95 6.51 -18.44
C VAL A 596 -11.68 6.77 -19.26
N GLY A 597 -11.62 6.33 -20.52
CA GLY A 597 -10.50 6.68 -21.39
C GLY A 597 -9.17 5.99 -21.12
N CYS A 598 -9.10 5.01 -20.20
CA CYS A 598 -7.84 4.43 -19.74
C CYS A 598 -6.93 3.76 -20.80
N GLY A 599 -7.40 3.55 -22.03
CA GLY A 599 -6.60 2.98 -23.12
C GLY A 599 -6.22 1.51 -22.99
N VAL A 600 -6.57 0.81 -21.90
CA VAL A 600 -6.22 -0.61 -21.70
C VAL A 600 -6.69 -1.47 -22.88
N CYS A 601 -7.94 -1.28 -23.34
CA CYS A 601 -8.49 -2.02 -24.47
C CYS A 601 -7.73 -1.80 -25.81
N VAL A 602 -7.16 -0.61 -26.04
CA VAL A 602 -6.35 -0.31 -27.23
C VAL A 602 -5.13 -1.22 -27.28
N SER A 603 -4.48 -1.47 -26.14
CA SER A 603 -3.31 -2.35 -26.07
C SER A 603 -3.64 -3.84 -26.24
N ARG A 604 -4.92 -4.21 -26.17
CA ARG A 604 -5.40 -5.60 -26.25
C ARG A 604 -5.95 -5.99 -27.60
N CYS A 605 -6.24 -5.02 -28.47
CA CYS A 605 -6.82 -5.33 -29.76
C CYS A 605 -5.73 -5.83 -30.70
N SER A 606 -5.78 -7.12 -31.07
CA SER A 606 -4.86 -7.72 -32.06
C SER A 606 -5.01 -7.08 -33.43
N GLU A 607 -6.22 -6.65 -33.77
CA GLU A 607 -6.57 -6.07 -35.07
C GLU A 607 -6.25 -4.57 -35.15
N GLY A 608 -5.94 -3.92 -34.02
CA GLY A 608 -5.78 -2.47 -33.99
C GLY A 608 -7.08 -1.67 -34.09
N ALA A 609 -8.24 -2.32 -34.06
CA ALA A 609 -9.58 -1.74 -34.27
C ALA A 609 -10.08 -0.75 -33.19
N ILE A 610 -9.27 -0.45 -32.18
CA ILE A 610 -9.69 0.39 -31.04
C ILE A 610 -8.70 1.54 -30.90
N SER A 611 -9.22 2.77 -30.89
CA SER A 611 -8.46 4.00 -30.65
C SER A 611 -9.08 4.81 -29.50
N LEU A 612 -8.36 5.82 -29.00
CA LEU A 612 -8.94 6.83 -28.10
C LEU A 612 -9.28 8.08 -28.90
N VAL A 613 -10.55 8.46 -28.93
CA VAL A 613 -11.06 9.69 -29.54
C VAL A 613 -11.81 10.47 -28.47
N ASP A 614 -11.49 11.76 -28.31
CA ASP A 614 -12.05 12.64 -27.26
C ASP A 614 -11.94 12.03 -25.86
N GLY A 615 -10.77 11.45 -25.57
CA GLY A 615 -10.48 10.84 -24.27
C GLY A 615 -11.24 9.55 -23.99
N ARG A 616 -11.89 8.91 -24.98
CA ARG A 616 -12.64 7.68 -24.76
C ARG A 616 -12.44 6.65 -25.88
N ALA A 617 -12.65 5.38 -25.58
CA ALA A 617 -12.49 4.31 -26.57
C ALA A 617 -13.50 4.49 -27.73
N ARG A 618 -13.01 4.32 -28.95
CA ARG A 618 -13.76 4.24 -30.21
C ARG A 618 -13.33 2.99 -30.97
N ILE A 619 -14.29 2.31 -31.58
CA ILE A 619 -14.10 1.06 -32.31
C ILE A 619 -14.37 1.31 -33.79
N ASP A 620 -13.52 0.81 -34.66
CA ASP A 620 -13.67 0.89 -36.12
C ASP A 620 -14.10 -0.46 -36.73
N GLU A 621 -14.30 -0.46 -38.05
CA GLU A 621 -14.79 -1.57 -38.86
C GLU A 621 -13.84 -2.78 -38.93
N THR A 622 -12.58 -2.66 -38.52
CA THR A 622 -11.64 -3.80 -38.49
C THR A 622 -11.87 -4.72 -37.29
N CYS A 623 -12.84 -4.40 -36.42
CA CYS A 623 -13.18 -5.20 -35.26
C CYS A 623 -13.76 -6.57 -35.67
N THR A 624 -13.16 -7.65 -35.15
CA THR A 624 -13.62 -9.03 -35.38
C THR A 624 -14.61 -9.55 -34.35
N GLY A 625 -14.97 -8.73 -33.34
CA GLY A 625 -15.87 -9.13 -32.26
C GLY A 625 -15.31 -10.18 -31.28
N CYS A 626 -13.98 -10.35 -31.20
CA CYS A 626 -13.34 -11.40 -30.38
C CYS A 626 -13.55 -11.26 -28.85
N GLY A 627 -14.00 -10.10 -28.37
CA GLY A 627 -14.36 -9.87 -26.97
C GLY A 627 -13.18 -9.69 -25.98
N THR A 628 -11.92 -9.87 -26.38
CA THR A 628 -10.74 -9.74 -25.49
C THR A 628 -10.67 -8.39 -24.77
N CYS A 629 -11.11 -7.32 -25.44
CA CYS A 629 -11.15 -5.98 -24.85
C CYS A 629 -12.11 -5.86 -23.65
N TYR A 630 -13.09 -6.75 -23.50
CA TYR A 630 -14.03 -6.77 -22.38
C TYR A 630 -13.41 -7.36 -21.11
N GLU A 631 -12.59 -8.40 -21.23
CA GLU A 631 -11.95 -9.08 -20.09
C GLU A 631 -11.08 -8.14 -19.25
N TYR A 632 -10.48 -7.14 -19.90
CA TYR A 632 -9.53 -6.20 -19.28
C TYR A 632 -10.10 -4.79 -19.12
N CYS A 633 -11.40 -4.58 -19.38
CA CYS A 633 -12.03 -3.26 -19.26
C CYS A 633 -12.31 -2.92 -17.78
N PRO A 634 -11.71 -1.85 -17.20
CA PRO A 634 -11.99 -1.48 -15.80
C PRO A 634 -13.47 -1.21 -15.54
N ALA A 635 -14.18 -0.62 -16.51
CA ALA A 635 -15.61 -0.35 -16.42
C ALA A 635 -16.49 -1.62 -16.30
N LEU A 636 -15.96 -2.79 -16.68
CA LEU A 636 -16.64 -4.07 -16.57
C LEU A 636 -16.14 -4.90 -15.39
N PHE A 637 -14.84 -4.79 -15.07
CA PHE A 637 -14.22 -5.52 -13.98
C PHE A 637 -14.63 -4.97 -12.61
N PHE A 638 -14.79 -3.66 -12.49
CA PHE A 638 -15.12 -2.94 -11.25
C PHE A 638 -16.62 -2.58 -11.18
N ARG A 639 -17.47 -3.49 -11.67
CA ARG A 639 -18.90 -3.25 -11.85
C ARG A 639 -19.68 -3.03 -10.59
#